data_AF-A0A068YPR5-F1
#
_entry.id   AF-A0A068YPR5-F1
#
_cell.length_a   1.000
_cell.length_b   1.000
_cell.length_c   1.000
_cell.angle_alpha   90.00
_cell.angle_beta   90.00
_cell.angle_gamma   90.00
#
_symmetry.space_group_name_H-M   'P 1'
#
loop_
_entity.id
_entity.type
_entity.pdbx_description
1 polymer ?
#
loop_
_entity_poly.entity_id
_entity_poly.type
_entity_poly.pdbx_seq_one_letter_code
_entity_poly.pdbx_strand_id
1 'polypeptide(L)'
;MPHPITLTSPLPAEDLRFESMTVSASLSMLGEMTLGLISQKPDLKPEDLLGKPVTVTLELRDDTKRHFHGYVTRFGLGEHRGRYHGYQATLRPWLWFLTRTSDCRIFQELTVPDIVKKVFEDHGIADFKFKLFRPYRKWTYCVQYRESDYNFVARLLEHEGIYWYFEHTDSAHKLVLVDSQSAHDAVAGYESLPYFENAAEAPPDTDYISRWHFEREVKTGIVVTTSYDFERPSTSLEVEKKRQRSYELSDYEQFDYQGDYSQADDGTHWVDNRVDELQSRFELLRGSSNAQGLTCGHLVKMARHPREDQNAEYLVTAESVHAHQATGESGSSHDYSCDFSAIPSAQQFRAPRRTPKPFVQGPQTAVVVGPSGDEIYTDKYGRVKVQFHWDRYGKKDEKSGCWVRVSHPWAGKNFGAIHIPRIGQEVVVDFLEGDPDQPLITGRVYNAEQMPPWELPANATQSGILTRSSKGGAYGNANAIRFEDKMGSEQLWVHAEKNQDIEVENDETHWVGHDRTKTIDNDETVHVKHDRTETVGNNETIAIGVDRTETVGSNESITVGSNRSVSVGASETKTVALQRTHTVGINETIAIGAAQEIAIGALQSVAIGATQTITVGLSQSTTVGTSQTNSIGSDQTNTIGAKQSTSVGADRSLSVTGAETHSVGKARSTSVAEDDSLKVGKNLVIDAGDSVTIKTGTASISMKKDGTITIKGKNISINGSGKINVKADSDVVIKGSKVGIN
;
A
#
# COMPACT_ATOMS: atom_id res chain seq x y z
N MET A 1 5.56 -36.24 -80.47
CA MET A 1 4.41 -36.24 -79.56
C MET A 1 4.56 -35.05 -78.63
N PRO A 2 3.49 -34.34 -78.26
CA PRO A 2 3.59 -33.28 -77.25
C PRO A 2 4.22 -33.85 -75.98
N HIS A 3 5.08 -33.05 -75.35
CA HIS A 3 5.78 -33.42 -74.14
C HIS A 3 4.75 -33.44 -72.99
N PRO A 4 4.48 -34.59 -72.33
CA PRO A 4 3.46 -34.69 -71.27
C PRO A 4 3.82 -33.89 -70.00
N ILE A 5 5.05 -33.38 -69.92
CA ILE A 5 5.53 -32.52 -68.85
C ILE A 5 6.16 -31.27 -69.46
N THR A 6 5.79 -30.10 -68.94
CA THR A 6 6.33 -28.79 -69.37
C THR A 6 6.79 -27.97 -68.18
N LEU A 7 7.80 -27.11 -68.40
CA LEU A 7 8.37 -26.22 -67.40
C LEU A 7 8.09 -24.77 -67.77
N THR A 8 7.49 -24.03 -66.85
CA THR A 8 7.35 -22.57 -66.91
C THR A 8 8.34 -21.96 -65.93
N SER A 9 9.26 -21.13 -66.42
CA SER A 9 10.27 -20.47 -65.60
C SER A 9 10.49 -19.01 -66.05
N PRO A 10 11.19 -18.18 -65.26
CA PRO A 10 11.62 -16.85 -65.68
C PRO A 10 12.56 -16.84 -66.90
N LEU A 11 13.20 -17.97 -67.21
CA LEU A 11 14.04 -18.14 -68.39
C LEU A 11 13.20 -18.63 -69.59
N PRO A 12 13.57 -18.27 -70.83
CA PRO A 12 12.94 -18.81 -72.03
C PRO A 12 12.94 -20.34 -72.06
N ALA A 13 11.88 -20.97 -72.56
CA ALA A 13 11.74 -22.43 -72.63
C ALA A 13 12.83 -23.13 -73.50
N GLU A 14 13.48 -22.38 -74.39
CA GLU A 14 14.63 -22.84 -75.16
C GLU A 14 15.93 -22.88 -74.35
N ASP A 15 16.04 -22.04 -73.31
CA ASP A 15 17.22 -21.89 -72.47
C ASP A 15 17.23 -22.86 -71.30
N LEU A 16 16.08 -23.34 -70.83
CA LEU A 16 16.00 -24.26 -69.71
C LEU A 16 14.83 -25.22 -69.89
N ARG A 17 15.12 -26.52 -69.87
CA ARG A 17 14.12 -27.58 -70.09
C ARG A 17 14.07 -28.54 -68.92
N PHE A 18 12.89 -29.14 -68.74
CA PHE A 18 12.65 -30.20 -67.79
C PHE A 18 13.34 -31.52 -68.22
N GLU A 19 13.93 -32.23 -67.27
CA GLU A 19 14.41 -33.61 -67.44
C GLU A 19 13.74 -34.54 -66.42
N SER A 20 13.73 -34.15 -65.14
CA SER A 20 13.13 -34.97 -64.08
C SER A 20 12.60 -34.12 -62.92
N MET A 21 11.69 -34.69 -62.13
CA MET A 21 11.37 -34.17 -60.80
C MET A 21 11.25 -35.29 -59.77
N THR A 22 11.60 -34.93 -58.55
CA THR A 22 11.20 -35.63 -57.33
C THR A 22 10.48 -34.64 -56.43
N VAL A 23 9.22 -34.89 -56.12
CA VAL A 23 8.38 -34.03 -55.26
C VAL A 23 8.07 -34.81 -53.99
N SER A 24 8.35 -34.23 -52.83
CA SER A 24 7.94 -34.74 -51.53
C SER A 24 6.98 -33.74 -50.88
N ALA A 25 5.74 -34.13 -50.64
CA ALA A 25 4.75 -33.34 -49.93
C ALA A 25 4.08 -34.16 -48.81
N SER A 26 3.76 -33.52 -47.70
CA SER A 26 3.09 -34.15 -46.56
C SER A 26 2.27 -33.10 -45.84
N LEU A 27 1.20 -33.53 -45.18
CA LEU A 27 0.42 -32.67 -44.28
C LEU A 27 1.34 -32.04 -43.24
N SER A 28 1.20 -30.73 -43.05
CA SER A 28 1.98 -29.92 -42.12
C SER A 28 3.49 -30.02 -42.26
N MET A 29 3.99 -30.24 -43.47
CA MET A 29 5.43 -30.28 -43.77
C MET A 29 5.77 -29.39 -44.95
N LEU A 30 6.85 -28.62 -44.84
CA LEU A 30 7.39 -27.87 -45.96
C LEU A 30 7.78 -28.83 -47.07
N GLY A 31 6.93 -28.91 -48.11
CA GLY A 31 7.20 -29.73 -49.29
C GLY A 31 8.51 -29.34 -49.96
N GLU A 32 9.10 -30.28 -50.69
CA GLU A 32 10.29 -30.08 -51.50
C GLU A 32 10.06 -30.61 -52.90
N MET A 33 10.45 -29.85 -53.93
CA MET A 33 10.50 -30.34 -55.30
C MET A 33 11.91 -30.17 -55.82
N THR A 34 12.57 -31.27 -56.15
CA THR A 34 13.89 -31.26 -56.77
C THR A 34 13.73 -31.52 -58.25
N LEU A 35 14.15 -30.57 -59.08
CA LEU A 35 14.08 -30.64 -60.54
C LEU A 35 15.47 -30.93 -61.10
N GLY A 36 15.54 -31.94 -61.97
CA GLY A 36 16.61 -32.11 -62.94
C GLY A 36 16.26 -31.33 -64.20
N LEU A 37 17.18 -30.47 -64.63
CA LEU A 37 16.99 -29.51 -65.70
C LEU A 37 18.15 -29.58 -66.69
N ILE A 38 17.90 -29.28 -67.95
CA ILE A 38 18.93 -29.29 -69.00
C ILE A 38 18.91 -28.01 -69.82
N SER A 39 20.08 -27.56 -70.27
CA SER A 39 20.26 -26.38 -71.10
C SER A 39 21.37 -26.58 -72.14
N GLN A 40 21.30 -25.86 -73.26
CA GLN A 40 22.45 -25.73 -74.18
C GLN A 40 23.47 -24.69 -73.68
N LYS A 41 23.09 -23.84 -72.72
CA LYS A 41 23.95 -22.80 -72.15
C LYS A 41 24.71 -23.35 -70.94
N PRO A 42 26.05 -23.24 -70.90
CA PRO A 42 26.86 -23.63 -69.74
C PRO A 42 26.87 -22.60 -68.60
N ASP A 43 26.35 -21.40 -68.85
CA ASP A 43 26.56 -20.20 -68.04
C ASP A 43 25.24 -19.59 -67.52
N LEU A 44 24.21 -20.41 -67.30
CA LEU A 44 22.97 -19.92 -66.68
C LEU A 44 23.27 -19.35 -65.30
N LYS A 45 22.85 -18.10 -65.08
CA LYS A 45 23.11 -17.37 -63.84
C LYS A 45 22.12 -17.78 -62.75
N PRO A 46 22.58 -18.24 -61.58
CA PRO A 46 21.67 -18.60 -60.49
C PRO A 46 20.74 -17.47 -60.04
N GLU A 47 21.17 -16.22 -60.13
CA GLU A 47 20.40 -15.03 -59.78
C GLU A 47 19.17 -14.82 -60.67
N ASP A 48 19.17 -15.40 -61.87
CA ASP A 48 18.02 -15.34 -62.77
C ASP A 48 16.88 -16.26 -62.35
N LEU A 49 17.11 -17.18 -61.41
CA LEU A 49 16.13 -18.16 -60.94
C LEU A 49 15.91 -18.12 -59.41
N LEU A 50 16.95 -17.91 -58.60
CA LEU A 50 16.84 -17.89 -57.14
C LEU A 50 15.77 -16.89 -56.65
N GLY A 51 14.89 -17.36 -55.78
CA GLY A 51 13.77 -16.58 -55.23
C GLY A 51 12.60 -16.37 -56.18
N LYS A 52 12.66 -16.86 -57.42
CA LYS A 52 11.60 -16.69 -58.43
C LYS A 52 10.70 -17.94 -58.53
N PRO A 53 9.43 -17.77 -58.92
CA PRO A 53 8.50 -18.88 -59.07
C PRO A 53 8.81 -19.71 -60.32
N VAL A 54 8.61 -21.01 -60.21
CA VAL A 54 8.71 -21.99 -61.30
C VAL A 54 7.55 -22.98 -61.17
N THR A 55 6.98 -23.36 -62.32
CA THR A 55 5.87 -24.33 -62.40
C THR A 55 6.25 -25.49 -63.31
N VAL A 56 6.09 -26.72 -62.81
CA VAL A 56 6.05 -27.92 -63.66
C VAL A 56 4.59 -28.28 -63.90
N THR A 57 4.21 -28.44 -65.16
CA THR A 57 2.85 -28.85 -65.56
C THR A 57 2.89 -30.27 -66.12
N LEU A 58 2.13 -31.16 -65.51
CA LEU A 58 1.91 -32.54 -65.94
C LEU A 58 0.53 -32.63 -66.60
N GLU A 59 0.50 -33.07 -67.85
CA GLU A 59 -0.74 -33.41 -68.57
C GLU A 59 -1.18 -34.81 -68.14
N LEU A 60 -2.41 -34.89 -67.61
CA LEU A 60 -3.03 -36.12 -67.11
C LEU A 60 -3.64 -36.90 -68.28
N ARG A 61 -3.97 -38.18 -68.05
CA ARG A 61 -4.52 -39.06 -69.09
C ARG A 61 -5.92 -38.66 -69.59
N ASP A 62 -6.63 -37.85 -68.82
CA ASP A 62 -7.95 -37.29 -69.15
C ASP A 62 -7.86 -35.88 -69.76
N ASP A 63 -6.68 -35.48 -70.25
CA ASP A 63 -6.33 -34.17 -70.80
C ASP A 63 -6.43 -33.00 -69.80
N THR A 64 -6.68 -33.28 -68.51
CA THR A 64 -6.58 -32.26 -67.45
C THR A 64 -5.12 -32.03 -67.05
N LYS A 65 -4.86 -30.99 -66.26
CA LYS A 65 -3.48 -30.59 -65.90
C LYS A 65 -3.29 -30.57 -64.40
N ARG A 66 -2.19 -31.17 -63.95
CA ARG A 66 -1.68 -31.03 -62.59
C ARG A 66 -0.47 -30.11 -62.59
N HIS A 67 -0.45 -29.15 -61.67
CA HIS A 67 0.63 -28.20 -61.54
C HIS A 67 1.44 -28.48 -60.27
N PHE A 68 2.75 -28.26 -60.37
CA PHE A 68 3.69 -28.25 -59.25
C PHE A 68 4.40 -26.91 -59.27
N HIS A 69 3.86 -25.98 -58.48
CA HIS A 69 4.36 -24.61 -58.38
C HIS A 69 5.17 -24.42 -57.09
N GLY A 70 6.33 -23.76 -57.18
CA GLY A 70 7.12 -23.35 -56.02
C GLY A 70 8.15 -22.27 -56.36
N TYR A 71 8.84 -21.77 -55.34
CA TYR A 71 9.93 -20.80 -55.51
C TYR A 71 11.28 -21.50 -55.46
N VAL A 72 12.19 -21.15 -56.36
CA VAL A 72 13.54 -21.73 -56.40
C VAL A 72 14.34 -21.23 -55.19
N THR A 73 14.66 -22.12 -54.26
CA THR A 73 15.46 -21.81 -53.06
C THR A 73 16.92 -22.24 -53.19
N ARG A 74 17.20 -23.13 -54.14
CA ARG A 74 18.54 -23.56 -54.50
C ARG A 74 18.60 -23.81 -56.00
N PHE A 75 19.67 -23.34 -56.65
CA PHE A 75 19.94 -23.61 -58.06
C PHE A 75 21.44 -23.80 -58.25
N GLY A 76 21.84 -24.74 -59.11
CA GLY A 76 23.25 -24.97 -59.42
C GLY A 76 23.45 -25.96 -60.56
N LEU A 77 24.72 -26.17 -60.92
CA LEU A 77 25.12 -27.15 -61.93
C LEU A 77 24.81 -28.57 -61.45
N GLY A 78 24.21 -29.36 -62.34
CA GLY A 78 24.01 -30.79 -62.21
C GLY A 78 24.99 -31.57 -63.08
N GLU A 79 24.73 -32.86 -63.26
CA GLU A 79 25.55 -33.70 -64.13
C GLU A 79 25.35 -33.39 -65.61
N HIS A 80 26.42 -33.51 -66.40
CA HIS A 80 26.35 -33.32 -67.85
C HIS A 80 25.51 -34.40 -68.54
N ARG A 81 24.74 -34.03 -69.57
CA ARG A 81 23.82 -34.92 -70.32
C ARG A 81 24.04 -34.81 -71.82
N GLY A 82 24.99 -35.59 -72.35
CA GLY A 82 25.26 -35.64 -73.79
C GLY A 82 25.70 -34.27 -74.35
N ARG A 83 24.83 -33.60 -75.11
CA ARG A 83 25.06 -32.24 -75.66
C ARG A 83 24.51 -31.11 -74.78
N TYR A 84 23.88 -31.43 -73.65
CA TYR A 84 23.29 -30.47 -72.74
C TYR A 84 24.07 -30.40 -71.42
N HIS A 85 24.13 -29.19 -70.86
CA HIS A 85 24.56 -28.94 -69.50
C HIS A 85 23.40 -29.22 -68.54
N GLY A 86 23.61 -30.09 -67.56
CA GLY A 86 22.60 -30.35 -66.53
C GLY A 86 22.65 -29.32 -65.43
N TYR A 87 21.48 -29.04 -64.88
CA TYR A 87 21.24 -28.13 -63.76
C TYR A 87 20.28 -28.79 -62.78
N GLN A 88 20.34 -28.35 -61.53
CA GLN A 88 19.45 -28.80 -60.48
C GLN A 88 18.81 -27.60 -59.79
N ALA A 89 17.49 -27.65 -59.61
CA ALA A 89 16.75 -26.66 -58.84
C ALA A 89 16.02 -27.34 -57.68
N THR A 90 16.04 -26.71 -56.50
CA THR A 90 15.15 -27.07 -55.39
C THR A 90 14.10 -25.98 -55.26
N LEU A 91 12.83 -26.37 -55.34
CA LEU A 91 11.68 -25.51 -55.15
C LEU A 91 11.06 -25.80 -53.78
N ARG A 92 10.65 -24.72 -53.11
CA ARG A 92 9.93 -24.76 -51.83
C ARG A 92 8.71 -23.83 -51.89
N PRO A 93 7.69 -24.07 -51.06
CA PRO A 93 6.54 -23.16 -50.97
C PRO A 93 6.94 -21.82 -50.34
N TRP A 94 6.10 -20.79 -50.51
CA TRP A 94 6.33 -19.45 -49.93
C TRP A 94 6.50 -19.51 -48.41
N LEU A 95 5.81 -20.43 -47.74
CA LEU A 95 5.89 -20.65 -46.30
C LEU A 95 7.31 -20.96 -45.82
N TRP A 96 8.17 -21.53 -46.69
CA TRP A 96 9.56 -21.81 -46.36
C TRP A 96 10.39 -20.54 -46.12
N PHE A 97 10.06 -19.42 -46.77
CA PHE A 97 10.79 -18.16 -46.59
C PHE A 97 10.63 -17.60 -45.17
N LEU A 98 9.57 -17.97 -44.46
CA LEU A 98 9.40 -17.62 -43.04
C LEU A 98 10.46 -18.28 -42.13
N THR A 99 11.23 -19.25 -42.64
CA THR A 99 12.41 -19.78 -41.93
C THR A 99 13.63 -18.87 -42.02
N ARG A 100 13.63 -17.87 -42.93
CA ARG A 100 14.73 -16.93 -43.17
C ARG A 100 14.60 -15.63 -42.37
N THR A 101 13.54 -15.49 -41.59
CA THR A 101 13.22 -14.36 -40.73
C THR A 101 13.01 -14.86 -39.30
N SER A 102 13.31 -14.03 -38.31
CA SER A 102 13.08 -14.29 -36.89
C SER A 102 12.87 -12.97 -36.15
N ASP A 103 11.96 -12.96 -35.18
CA ASP A 103 11.64 -11.74 -34.43
C ASP A 103 11.31 -12.04 -32.96
N CYS A 104 11.19 -10.98 -32.15
CA CYS A 104 10.58 -11.01 -30.84
C CYS A 104 9.34 -10.11 -30.85
N ARG A 105 8.14 -10.69 -30.77
CA ARG A 105 6.86 -9.99 -30.95
C ARG A 105 5.85 -10.42 -29.90
N ILE A 106 5.02 -9.46 -29.49
CA ILE A 106 3.90 -9.69 -28.58
C ILE A 106 2.59 -9.51 -29.35
N PHE A 107 1.72 -10.51 -29.26
CA PHE A 107 0.36 -10.50 -29.77
C PHE A 107 -0.61 -10.54 -28.59
N GLN A 108 -1.62 -9.68 -28.60
CA GLN A 108 -2.58 -9.53 -27.51
C GLN A 108 -4.01 -9.53 -28.03
N GLU A 109 -4.90 -10.21 -27.33
CA GLU A 109 -6.34 -10.27 -27.59
C GLU A 109 -6.71 -10.78 -29.00
N LEU A 110 -5.95 -11.75 -29.50
CA LEU A 110 -6.11 -12.35 -30.84
C LEU A 110 -6.30 -13.86 -30.76
N THR A 111 -7.01 -14.43 -31.72
CA THR A 111 -7.03 -15.89 -31.90
C THR A 111 -5.78 -16.35 -32.65
N VAL A 112 -5.39 -17.61 -32.55
CA VAL A 112 -4.26 -18.14 -33.33
C VAL A 112 -4.42 -17.94 -34.84
N PRO A 113 -5.59 -18.19 -35.46
CA PRO A 113 -5.79 -17.84 -36.87
C PRO A 113 -5.54 -16.35 -37.18
N ASP A 114 -5.94 -15.43 -36.29
CA ASP A 114 -5.67 -13.99 -36.47
C ASP A 114 -4.18 -13.66 -36.35
N ILE A 115 -3.46 -14.30 -35.42
CA ILE A 115 -2.01 -14.15 -35.25
C ILE A 115 -1.29 -14.65 -36.51
N VAL A 116 -1.61 -15.87 -36.96
CA VAL A 116 -1.02 -16.48 -38.16
C VAL A 116 -1.28 -15.62 -39.39
N LYS A 117 -2.51 -15.12 -39.54
CA LYS A 117 -2.87 -14.19 -40.61
C LYS A 117 -1.99 -12.94 -40.59
N LYS A 118 -1.82 -12.30 -39.43
CA LYS A 118 -0.96 -11.11 -39.32
C LYS A 118 0.50 -11.40 -39.68
N VAL A 119 1.03 -12.53 -39.23
CA VAL A 119 2.40 -12.94 -39.58
C VAL A 119 2.49 -13.13 -41.11
N PHE A 120 1.52 -13.79 -41.73
CA PHE A 120 1.52 -13.98 -43.18
C PHE A 120 1.35 -12.68 -43.97
N GLU A 121 0.56 -11.72 -43.50
CA GLU A 121 0.35 -10.41 -44.13
C GLU A 121 1.62 -9.56 -44.17
N ASP A 122 2.59 -9.80 -43.27
CA ASP A 122 3.91 -9.17 -43.33
C ASP A 122 4.76 -9.69 -44.52
N HIS A 123 4.36 -10.80 -45.16
CA HIS A 123 5.05 -11.44 -46.28
C HIS A 123 4.24 -11.33 -47.58
N GLY A 124 4.62 -10.40 -48.47
CA GLY A 124 3.85 -10.07 -49.68
C GLY A 124 3.66 -11.19 -50.72
N ILE A 125 4.32 -12.34 -50.57
CA ILE A 125 4.16 -13.54 -51.42
C ILE A 125 3.26 -14.61 -50.80
N ALA A 126 2.70 -14.35 -49.62
CA ALA A 126 1.83 -15.29 -48.93
C ALA A 126 0.48 -15.42 -49.62
N ASP A 127 0.12 -16.65 -50.00
CA ASP A 127 -1.22 -17.02 -50.47
C ASP A 127 -1.75 -18.18 -49.63
N PHE A 128 -2.87 -17.94 -48.94
CA PHE A 128 -3.44 -18.88 -47.99
C PHE A 128 -4.96 -18.77 -47.87
N LYS A 129 -5.58 -19.84 -47.37
CA LYS A 129 -7.00 -19.91 -47.06
C LYS A 129 -7.23 -20.71 -45.79
N PHE A 130 -8.08 -20.19 -44.92
CA PHE A 130 -8.60 -20.91 -43.77
C PHE A 130 -9.89 -21.66 -44.17
N LYS A 131 -9.89 -22.98 -44.00
CA LYS A 131 -11.07 -23.86 -44.08
C LYS A 131 -11.22 -24.55 -42.72
N LEU A 132 -11.46 -23.73 -41.70
CA LEU A 132 -11.57 -24.12 -40.29
C LEU A 132 -13.05 -24.22 -39.90
N PHE A 133 -13.42 -25.25 -39.16
CA PHE A 133 -14.81 -25.54 -38.77
C PHE A 133 -15.06 -25.31 -37.28
N ARG A 134 -14.01 -25.10 -36.48
CA ARG A 134 -14.10 -24.89 -35.03
C ARG A 134 -13.85 -23.42 -34.65
N PRO A 135 -14.42 -22.95 -33.53
CA PRO A 135 -14.01 -21.68 -32.94
C PRO A 135 -12.66 -21.83 -32.22
N TYR A 136 -11.89 -20.73 -32.15
CA TYR A 136 -10.61 -20.66 -31.46
C TYR A 136 -10.66 -19.62 -30.34
N ARG A 137 -9.98 -19.92 -29.23
CA ARG A 137 -9.89 -19.00 -28.08
C ARG A 137 -9.10 -17.75 -28.44
N LYS A 138 -9.41 -16.66 -27.75
CA LYS A 138 -8.58 -15.46 -27.79
C LYS A 138 -7.47 -15.58 -26.76
N TRP A 139 -6.24 -15.40 -27.21
CA TRP A 139 -5.08 -15.35 -26.35
C TRP A 139 -4.90 -13.93 -25.84
N THR A 140 -4.97 -13.75 -24.52
CA THR A 140 -4.69 -12.47 -23.85
C THR A 140 -3.26 -12.01 -24.15
N TYR A 141 -2.32 -12.96 -24.19
CA TYR A 141 -0.91 -12.71 -24.40
C TYR A 141 -0.27 -13.93 -25.09
N CYS A 142 0.40 -13.70 -26.22
CA CYS A 142 1.14 -14.71 -26.95
C CYS A 142 2.40 -14.09 -27.56
N VAL A 143 3.54 -14.72 -27.36
CA VAL A 143 4.86 -14.16 -27.64
C VAL A 143 5.58 -15.03 -28.65
N GLN A 144 6.02 -14.42 -29.75
CA GLN A 144 7.10 -14.95 -30.58
C GLN A 144 8.41 -14.54 -29.91
N TYR A 145 9.22 -15.50 -29.47
CA TYR A 145 10.46 -15.19 -28.73
C TYR A 145 11.66 -15.94 -29.31
N ARG A 146 12.59 -15.21 -29.94
CA ARG A 146 13.85 -15.73 -30.51
C ARG A 146 13.65 -16.95 -31.42
N GLU A 147 12.57 -16.96 -32.18
CA GLU A 147 12.21 -18.03 -33.10
C GLU A 147 11.86 -17.45 -34.48
N SER A 148 12.04 -18.26 -35.54
CA SER A 148 11.64 -17.84 -36.89
C SER A 148 10.13 -17.69 -37.01
N ASP A 149 9.65 -16.85 -37.93
CA ASP A 149 8.21 -16.70 -38.20
C ASP A 149 7.56 -18.06 -38.53
N TYR A 150 8.31 -18.94 -39.22
CA TYR A 150 7.84 -20.29 -39.54
C TYR A 150 7.62 -21.11 -38.27
N ASN A 151 8.62 -21.20 -37.39
CA ASN A 151 8.51 -21.94 -36.14
C ASN A 151 7.36 -21.40 -35.27
N PHE A 152 7.21 -20.08 -35.19
CA PHE A 152 6.13 -19.44 -34.44
C PHE A 152 4.76 -19.87 -34.96
N VAL A 153 4.55 -19.77 -36.27
CA VAL A 153 3.30 -20.22 -36.91
C VAL A 153 3.11 -21.72 -36.72
N ALA A 154 4.12 -22.54 -37.03
CA ALA A 154 4.02 -23.99 -36.99
C ALA A 154 3.67 -24.51 -35.59
N ARG A 155 4.33 -24.02 -34.53
CA ARG A 155 4.02 -24.47 -33.16
C ARG A 155 2.61 -24.06 -32.71
N LEU A 156 2.11 -22.91 -33.15
CA LEU A 156 0.75 -22.46 -32.81
C LEU A 156 -0.30 -23.29 -33.55
N LEU A 157 -0.08 -23.58 -34.83
CA LEU A 157 -0.96 -24.47 -35.60
C LEU A 157 -0.94 -25.89 -35.02
N GLU A 158 0.23 -26.42 -34.68
CA GLU A 158 0.38 -27.72 -34.00
C GLU A 158 -0.37 -27.74 -32.66
N HIS A 159 -0.29 -26.68 -31.85
CA HIS A 159 -0.98 -26.57 -30.55
C HIS A 159 -2.51 -26.52 -30.71
N GLU A 160 -3.02 -25.72 -31.64
CA GLU A 160 -4.46 -25.56 -31.90
C GLU A 160 -5.05 -26.66 -32.81
N GLY A 161 -4.23 -27.67 -33.16
CA GLY A 161 -4.65 -28.79 -34.00
C GLY A 161 -4.98 -28.41 -35.44
N ILE A 162 -4.48 -27.27 -35.91
CA ILE A 162 -4.57 -26.85 -37.30
C ILE A 162 -3.42 -27.48 -38.07
N TYR A 163 -3.74 -28.07 -39.21
CA TYR A 163 -2.78 -28.62 -40.13
C TYR A 163 -3.02 -28.05 -41.52
N TRP A 164 -2.12 -28.33 -42.45
CA TRP A 164 -2.18 -27.68 -43.76
C TRP A 164 -1.64 -28.55 -44.88
N TYR A 165 -2.03 -28.20 -46.11
CA TYR A 165 -1.51 -28.71 -47.37
C TYR A 165 -1.45 -27.58 -48.41
N PHE A 166 -0.95 -27.87 -49.61
CA PHE A 166 -0.87 -26.90 -50.70
C PHE A 166 -1.76 -27.31 -51.88
N GLU A 167 -2.49 -26.33 -52.42
CA GLU A 167 -3.15 -26.42 -53.72
C GLU A 167 -2.31 -25.66 -54.74
N HIS A 168 -2.01 -26.27 -55.88
CA HIS A 168 -1.15 -25.68 -56.91
C HIS A 168 -1.97 -25.30 -58.15
N THR A 169 -1.72 -24.11 -58.68
CA THR A 169 -2.21 -23.65 -59.98
C THR A 169 -1.05 -23.45 -60.94
N ASP A 170 -1.34 -23.02 -62.17
CA ASP A 170 -0.33 -22.72 -63.18
C ASP A 170 0.68 -21.62 -62.77
N SER A 171 0.26 -20.74 -61.87
CA SER A 171 0.95 -19.48 -61.53
C SER A 171 1.10 -19.22 -60.03
N ALA A 172 0.51 -20.05 -59.17
CA ALA A 172 0.55 -19.89 -57.73
C ALA A 172 0.45 -21.22 -56.99
N HIS A 173 0.66 -21.17 -55.68
CA HIS A 173 0.31 -22.25 -54.77
C HIS A 173 -0.24 -21.65 -53.48
N LYS A 174 -1.32 -22.23 -52.98
CA LYS A 174 -2.08 -21.73 -51.85
C LYS A 174 -1.94 -22.67 -50.67
N LEU A 175 -1.58 -22.12 -49.51
CA LEU A 175 -1.58 -22.84 -48.24
C LEU A 175 -3.03 -22.98 -47.74
N VAL A 176 -3.55 -24.20 -47.68
CA VAL A 176 -4.89 -24.47 -47.16
C VAL A 176 -4.78 -24.95 -45.72
N LEU A 177 -5.25 -24.15 -44.78
CA LEU A 177 -5.26 -24.46 -43.35
C LEU A 177 -6.60 -25.08 -42.96
N VAL A 178 -6.56 -26.24 -42.30
CA VAL A 178 -7.70 -27.08 -41.97
C VAL A 178 -7.60 -27.64 -40.55
N ASP A 179 -8.74 -28.00 -39.95
CA ASP A 179 -8.84 -28.51 -38.58
C ASP A 179 -9.74 -29.76 -38.45
N SER A 180 -10.28 -30.26 -39.57
CA SER A 180 -11.31 -31.28 -39.58
C SER A 180 -11.16 -32.22 -40.77
N GLN A 181 -11.47 -33.50 -40.55
CA GLN A 181 -11.54 -34.49 -41.63
C GLN A 181 -12.54 -34.08 -42.74
N SER A 182 -13.60 -33.33 -42.40
CA SER A 182 -14.60 -32.82 -43.35
C SER A 182 -14.08 -31.66 -44.22
N ALA A 183 -12.84 -31.21 -43.99
CA ALA A 183 -12.21 -30.16 -44.77
C ALA A 183 -11.56 -30.67 -46.07
N HIS A 184 -11.50 -31.97 -46.28
CA HIS A 184 -10.84 -32.59 -47.42
C HIS A 184 -11.84 -32.99 -48.49
N ASP A 185 -11.46 -32.75 -49.75
CA ASP A 185 -12.23 -33.12 -50.93
C ASP A 185 -11.40 -34.12 -51.76
N ALA A 186 -12.05 -34.89 -52.62
CA ALA A 186 -11.34 -35.74 -53.58
C ALA A 186 -10.86 -34.91 -54.79
N VAL A 187 -9.78 -35.36 -55.44
CA VAL A 187 -9.36 -34.78 -56.73
C VAL A 187 -10.31 -35.29 -57.81
N ALA A 188 -10.85 -34.39 -58.62
CA ALA A 188 -11.75 -34.73 -59.72
C ALA A 188 -11.09 -35.74 -60.68
N GLY A 189 -11.78 -36.83 -61.02
CA GLY A 189 -11.26 -37.91 -61.86
C GLY A 189 -10.39 -38.94 -61.11
N TYR A 190 -10.11 -38.70 -59.83
CA TYR A 190 -9.29 -39.55 -58.96
C TYR A 190 -10.01 -39.93 -57.66
N GLU A 191 -11.34 -39.86 -57.64
CA GLU A 191 -12.16 -40.16 -56.48
C GLU A 191 -12.05 -41.63 -56.04
N SER A 192 -11.80 -42.54 -56.99
CA SER A 192 -11.64 -43.96 -56.75
C SER A 192 -10.52 -44.56 -57.60
N LEU A 193 -9.57 -45.26 -56.96
CA LEU A 193 -8.49 -45.97 -57.64
C LEU A 193 -8.59 -47.49 -57.41
N PRO A 194 -8.51 -48.30 -58.47
CA PRO A 194 -8.42 -49.75 -58.33
C PRO A 194 -7.03 -50.18 -57.82
N TYR A 195 -7.00 -51.21 -56.98
CA TYR A 195 -5.79 -51.93 -56.61
C TYR A 195 -5.54 -53.08 -57.58
N PHE A 196 -4.28 -53.19 -58.03
CA PHE A 196 -3.79 -54.31 -58.82
C PHE A 196 -2.49 -54.82 -58.20
N GLU A 197 -2.52 -56.03 -57.64
CA GLU A 197 -1.33 -56.67 -57.07
C GLU A 197 -0.25 -56.94 -58.12
N ASN A 198 -0.68 -57.27 -59.34
CA ASN A 198 0.20 -57.40 -60.49
C ASN A 198 -0.15 -56.32 -61.53
N ALA A 199 0.80 -55.41 -61.79
CA ALA A 199 0.68 -54.36 -62.79
C ALA A 199 0.31 -54.86 -64.19
N ALA A 200 0.69 -56.10 -64.55
CA ALA A 200 0.36 -56.70 -65.85
C ALA A 200 -1.14 -57.01 -66.02
N GLU A 201 -1.91 -57.05 -64.93
CA GLU A 201 -3.37 -57.27 -64.96
C GLU A 201 -4.16 -55.97 -65.12
N ALA A 202 -3.50 -54.82 -64.97
CA ALA A 202 -4.12 -53.51 -65.17
C ALA A 202 -4.37 -53.28 -66.67
N PRO A 203 -5.57 -52.85 -67.09
CA PRO A 203 -5.79 -52.45 -68.47
C PRO A 203 -4.83 -51.32 -68.87
N PRO A 204 -4.44 -51.23 -70.16
CA PRO A 204 -3.67 -50.11 -70.66
C PRO A 204 -4.30 -48.77 -70.28
N ASP A 205 -3.47 -47.77 -70.04
CA ASP A 205 -3.88 -46.40 -69.70
C ASP A 205 -4.77 -46.26 -68.44
N THR A 206 -4.85 -47.28 -67.59
CA THR A 206 -5.53 -47.21 -66.28
C THR A 206 -4.62 -46.71 -65.17
N ASP A 207 -5.10 -45.77 -64.36
CA ASP A 207 -4.44 -45.34 -63.12
C ASP A 207 -4.84 -46.29 -61.98
N TYR A 208 -3.86 -46.76 -61.22
CA TYR A 208 -4.05 -47.78 -60.19
C TYR A 208 -3.04 -47.69 -59.04
N ILE A 209 -3.38 -48.34 -57.93
CA ILE A 209 -2.47 -48.61 -56.82
C ILE A 209 -1.86 -50.00 -57.04
N SER A 210 -0.52 -50.08 -57.05
CA SER A 210 0.25 -51.28 -57.37
C SER A 210 0.87 -51.96 -56.15
N ARG A 211 1.04 -51.20 -55.06
CA ARG A 211 1.49 -51.72 -53.76
C ARG A 211 0.62 -51.15 -52.67
N TRP A 212 0.28 -51.98 -51.70
CA TRP A 212 -0.50 -51.59 -50.54
C TRP A 212 0.03 -52.28 -49.29
N HIS A 213 0.48 -51.50 -48.33
CA HIS A 213 0.90 -51.95 -47.03
C HIS A 213 0.11 -51.21 -45.96
N PHE A 214 -0.40 -51.97 -44.99
CA PHE A 214 -1.21 -51.46 -43.91
C PHE A 214 -0.60 -51.89 -42.57
N GLU A 215 -0.46 -50.95 -41.65
CA GLU A 215 0.02 -51.21 -40.30
C GLU A 215 -0.87 -50.52 -39.25
N ARG A 216 -0.95 -51.17 -38.07
CA ARG A 216 -1.51 -50.57 -36.85
C ARG A 216 -0.48 -50.60 -35.75
N GLU A 217 -0.39 -49.52 -34.98
CA GLU A 217 0.57 -49.36 -33.88
C GLU A 217 -0.15 -49.10 -32.55
N VAL A 218 0.37 -49.63 -31.44
CA VAL A 218 -0.14 -49.31 -30.09
C VAL A 218 0.08 -47.82 -29.81
N LYS A 219 -1.00 -47.11 -29.44
CA LYS A 219 -0.98 -45.69 -29.09
C LYS A 219 -1.46 -45.44 -27.66
N THR A 220 -1.08 -44.27 -27.13
CA THR A 220 -1.66 -43.69 -25.92
C THR A 220 -3.18 -43.53 -26.08
N GLY A 221 -3.93 -44.03 -25.10
CA GLY A 221 -5.39 -44.02 -25.12
C GLY A 221 -6.02 -42.90 -24.30
N ILE A 222 -5.29 -42.34 -23.34
CA ILE A 222 -5.80 -41.32 -22.41
C ILE A 222 -4.80 -40.17 -22.36
N VAL A 223 -5.29 -38.94 -22.50
CA VAL A 223 -4.50 -37.73 -22.28
C VAL A 223 -5.18 -36.93 -21.17
N VAL A 224 -4.39 -36.53 -20.18
CA VAL A 224 -4.84 -35.73 -19.03
C VAL A 224 -3.96 -34.49 -18.92
N THR A 225 -4.57 -33.33 -18.65
CA THR A 225 -3.81 -32.12 -18.30
C THR A 225 -4.50 -31.35 -17.19
N THR A 226 -3.72 -30.54 -16.49
CA THR A 226 -4.23 -29.57 -15.52
C THR A 226 -3.43 -28.26 -15.61
N SER A 227 -3.99 -27.19 -15.05
CA SER A 227 -3.42 -25.84 -15.02
C SER A 227 -3.76 -25.16 -13.68
N TYR A 228 -3.22 -23.96 -13.47
CA TYR A 228 -3.53 -23.11 -12.32
C TYR A 228 -4.00 -21.72 -12.74
N ASP A 229 -5.21 -21.34 -12.29
CA ASP A 229 -5.75 -19.99 -12.44
C ASP A 229 -5.75 -19.26 -11.09
N PHE A 230 -4.91 -18.24 -10.96
CA PHE A 230 -4.81 -17.46 -9.73
C PHE A 230 -6.07 -16.61 -9.45
N GLU A 231 -6.92 -16.34 -10.45
CA GLU A 231 -8.20 -15.66 -10.24
C GLU A 231 -9.26 -16.59 -9.65
N ARG A 232 -9.11 -17.91 -9.84
CA ARG A 232 -9.96 -18.98 -9.27
C ARG A 232 -9.10 -20.12 -8.69
N PRO A 233 -8.32 -19.87 -7.62
CA PRO A 233 -7.26 -20.77 -7.16
C PRO A 233 -7.75 -22.12 -6.61
N SER A 234 -9.05 -22.26 -6.31
CA SER A 234 -9.66 -23.51 -5.83
C SER A 234 -10.40 -24.29 -6.91
N THR A 235 -10.51 -23.74 -8.14
CA THR A 235 -11.19 -24.42 -9.24
C THR A 235 -10.27 -25.47 -9.84
N SER A 236 -10.73 -26.73 -9.92
CA SER A 236 -10.01 -27.76 -10.68
C SER A 236 -10.09 -27.45 -12.17
N LEU A 237 -8.93 -27.41 -12.81
CA LEU A 237 -8.77 -27.27 -14.25
C LEU A 237 -8.34 -28.58 -14.92
N GLU A 238 -8.35 -29.68 -14.16
CA GLU A 238 -8.03 -31.00 -14.69
C GLU A 238 -9.09 -31.46 -15.69
N VAL A 239 -8.62 -31.88 -16.86
CA VAL A 239 -9.45 -32.36 -17.97
C VAL A 239 -8.79 -33.57 -18.59
N GLU A 240 -9.62 -34.51 -19.07
CA GLU A 240 -9.17 -35.75 -19.70
C GLU A 240 -9.88 -36.01 -21.03
N LYS A 241 -9.18 -36.67 -21.94
CA LYS A 241 -9.79 -37.27 -23.13
C LYS A 241 -9.35 -38.71 -23.31
N LYS A 242 -10.34 -39.58 -23.56
CA LYS A 242 -10.17 -41.01 -23.80
C LYS A 242 -10.46 -41.35 -25.25
N ARG A 243 -9.54 -42.07 -25.89
CA ARG A 243 -9.66 -42.67 -27.23
C ARG A 243 -9.08 -44.08 -27.23
N GLN A 244 -9.62 -44.91 -26.34
CA GLN A 244 -9.27 -46.33 -26.26
C GLN A 244 -9.71 -47.07 -27.52
N ARG A 245 -8.93 -48.06 -27.92
CA ARG A 245 -9.16 -48.91 -29.10
C ARG A 245 -9.49 -50.33 -28.65
N SER A 246 -9.97 -51.15 -29.57
CA SER A 246 -10.43 -52.52 -29.25
C SER A 246 -9.31 -53.53 -28.96
N TYR A 247 -8.04 -53.13 -29.00
CA TYR A 247 -6.89 -53.98 -28.69
C TYR A 247 -6.50 -53.85 -27.20
N GLU A 248 -5.82 -54.86 -26.64
CA GLU A 248 -5.35 -54.87 -25.23
C GLU A 248 -4.29 -53.80 -24.97
N LEU A 249 -4.21 -53.26 -23.74
CA LEU A 249 -3.26 -52.19 -23.37
C LEU A 249 -3.45 -50.89 -24.20
N SER A 250 -4.69 -50.59 -24.58
CA SER A 250 -5.07 -49.36 -25.28
C SER A 250 -5.45 -48.21 -24.35
N ASP A 251 -5.22 -48.36 -23.05
CA ASP A 251 -5.64 -47.45 -21.98
C ASP A 251 -4.49 -46.73 -21.28
N TYR A 252 -3.26 -46.83 -21.81
CA TYR A 252 -2.13 -46.07 -21.29
C TYR A 252 -2.41 -44.55 -21.32
N GLU A 253 -2.10 -43.91 -20.20
CA GLU A 253 -2.31 -42.49 -19.95
C GLU A 253 -1.02 -41.68 -20.14
N GLN A 254 -1.17 -40.49 -20.73
CA GLN A 254 -0.17 -39.44 -20.71
C GLN A 254 -0.71 -38.21 -19.98
N PHE A 255 -0.06 -37.85 -18.87
CA PHE A 255 -0.33 -36.64 -18.10
C PHE A 255 0.68 -35.54 -18.42
N ASP A 256 0.23 -34.28 -18.49
CA ASP A 256 1.08 -33.09 -18.57
C ASP A 256 0.53 -31.96 -17.67
N TYR A 257 1.41 -31.12 -17.12
CA TYR A 257 1.00 -29.91 -16.38
C TYR A 257 1.30 -28.69 -17.24
N GLN A 258 0.27 -27.96 -17.65
CA GLN A 258 0.42 -26.84 -18.56
C GLN A 258 -0.21 -25.58 -17.97
N GLY A 259 0.58 -24.51 -17.85
CA GLY A 259 0.12 -23.22 -17.32
C GLY A 259 -0.58 -22.32 -18.35
N ASP A 260 -0.88 -22.81 -19.56
CA ASP A 260 -1.27 -21.97 -20.71
C ASP A 260 -2.79 -21.89 -20.97
N TYR A 261 -3.63 -22.42 -20.08
CA TYR A 261 -5.08 -22.20 -20.10
C TYR A 261 -5.67 -21.89 -18.73
N SER A 262 -6.72 -21.07 -18.72
CA SER A 262 -7.45 -20.70 -17.51
C SER A 262 -8.88 -21.25 -17.50
N GLN A 263 -9.49 -21.59 -18.63
CA GLN A 263 -10.83 -22.19 -18.70
C GLN A 263 -10.76 -23.69 -19.02
N ALA A 264 -11.58 -24.51 -18.36
CA ALA A 264 -11.59 -25.96 -18.60
C ALA A 264 -11.96 -26.34 -20.05
N ASP A 265 -12.76 -25.52 -20.74
CA ASP A 265 -13.11 -25.73 -22.15
C ASP A 265 -11.87 -25.63 -23.07
N ASP A 266 -10.94 -24.71 -22.78
CA ASP A 266 -9.67 -24.58 -23.52
C ASP A 266 -8.79 -25.81 -23.28
N GLY A 267 -8.70 -26.28 -22.03
CA GLY A 267 -7.99 -27.53 -21.71
C GLY A 267 -8.63 -28.74 -22.40
N THR A 268 -9.96 -28.78 -22.50
CA THR A 268 -10.70 -29.83 -23.21
C THR A 268 -10.36 -29.83 -24.70
N HIS A 269 -10.30 -28.65 -25.32
CA HIS A 269 -9.85 -28.50 -26.70
C HIS A 269 -8.43 -29.05 -26.90
N TRP A 270 -7.54 -28.78 -25.95
CA TRP A 270 -6.16 -29.25 -25.99
C TRP A 270 -6.04 -30.78 -25.88
N VAL A 271 -6.68 -31.41 -24.89
CA VAL A 271 -6.63 -32.89 -24.76
C VAL A 271 -7.29 -33.59 -25.96
N ASP A 272 -8.31 -32.96 -26.56
CA ASP A 272 -8.95 -33.44 -27.79
C ASP A 272 -7.97 -33.42 -28.97
N ASN A 273 -7.25 -32.32 -29.17
CA ASN A 273 -6.24 -32.26 -30.23
C ASN A 273 -5.07 -33.21 -29.94
N ARG A 274 -4.65 -33.32 -28.67
CA ARG A 274 -3.49 -34.13 -28.27
C ARG A 274 -3.74 -35.62 -28.39
N VAL A 275 -4.92 -36.11 -28.01
CA VAL A 275 -5.27 -37.51 -28.21
C VAL A 275 -5.37 -37.83 -29.70
N ASP A 276 -5.90 -36.91 -30.50
CA ASP A 276 -6.04 -37.05 -31.95
C ASP A 276 -4.68 -37.08 -32.65
N GLU A 277 -3.73 -36.25 -32.21
CA GLU A 277 -2.33 -36.26 -32.65
C GLU A 277 -1.67 -37.62 -32.41
N LEU A 278 -1.73 -38.12 -31.18
CA LEU A 278 -1.14 -39.41 -30.81
C LEU A 278 -1.80 -40.57 -31.56
N GLN A 279 -3.08 -40.45 -31.87
CA GLN A 279 -3.89 -41.44 -32.58
C GLN A 279 -3.86 -41.29 -34.12
N SER A 280 -3.35 -40.18 -34.66
CA SER A 280 -3.38 -39.88 -36.11
C SER A 280 -2.64 -40.92 -36.94
N ARG A 281 -1.67 -41.61 -36.34
CA ARG A 281 -0.90 -42.70 -36.96
C ARG A 281 -1.17 -44.06 -36.30
N PHE A 282 -2.34 -44.23 -35.68
CA PHE A 282 -2.79 -45.52 -35.19
C PHE A 282 -2.87 -46.53 -36.33
N GLU A 283 -3.43 -46.10 -37.45
CA GLU A 283 -3.62 -46.87 -38.66
C GLU A 283 -2.98 -46.13 -39.83
N LEU A 284 -1.87 -46.67 -40.34
CA LEU A 284 -1.09 -46.04 -41.41
C LEU A 284 -1.04 -46.96 -42.62
N LEU A 285 -1.26 -46.36 -43.78
CA LEU A 285 -1.25 -47.05 -45.06
C LEU A 285 -0.12 -46.47 -45.91
N ARG A 286 0.61 -47.33 -46.60
CA ARG A 286 1.67 -46.95 -47.55
C ARG A 286 1.42 -47.66 -48.86
N GLY A 287 1.47 -46.92 -49.96
CA GLY A 287 1.25 -47.49 -51.27
C GLY A 287 2.13 -46.89 -52.35
N SER A 288 2.21 -47.60 -53.46
CA SER A 288 2.81 -47.11 -54.71
C SER A 288 1.73 -47.10 -55.78
N SER A 289 1.73 -46.09 -56.64
CA SER A 289 0.72 -45.86 -57.67
C SER A 289 1.33 -45.22 -58.90
N ASN A 290 0.70 -45.44 -60.07
CA ASN A 290 0.98 -44.68 -61.29
C ASN A 290 -0.02 -43.52 -61.48
N ALA A 291 -0.94 -43.31 -60.55
CA ALA A 291 -2.00 -42.31 -60.64
C ALA A 291 -1.44 -40.88 -60.60
N GLN A 292 -1.63 -40.14 -61.70
CA GLN A 292 -1.01 -38.84 -61.88
C GLN A 292 -1.67 -37.71 -61.08
N GLY A 293 -2.95 -37.86 -60.72
CA GLY A 293 -3.72 -36.90 -59.92
C GLY A 293 -3.72 -37.16 -58.41
N LEU A 294 -3.15 -38.27 -57.92
CA LEU A 294 -3.08 -38.56 -56.50
C LEU A 294 -2.28 -37.47 -55.78
N THR A 295 -2.90 -36.75 -54.84
CA THR A 295 -2.34 -35.52 -54.24
C THR A 295 -2.47 -35.51 -52.72
N CYS A 296 -1.44 -35.06 -52.02
CA CYS A 296 -1.48 -34.89 -50.57
C CYS A 296 -2.62 -33.94 -50.13
N GLY A 297 -3.31 -34.27 -49.04
CA GLY A 297 -4.42 -33.49 -48.50
C GLY A 297 -5.78 -33.74 -49.17
N HIS A 298 -5.87 -34.70 -50.08
CA HIS A 298 -7.12 -35.07 -50.74
C HIS A 298 -7.58 -36.49 -50.38
N LEU A 299 -8.88 -36.74 -50.59
CA LEU A 299 -9.51 -38.04 -50.38
C LEU A 299 -9.38 -38.94 -51.60
N VAL A 300 -9.17 -40.23 -51.37
CA VAL A 300 -9.18 -41.27 -52.41
C VAL A 300 -9.85 -42.53 -51.88
N LYS A 301 -10.78 -43.10 -52.64
CA LYS A 301 -11.36 -44.41 -52.36
C LYS A 301 -10.52 -45.50 -53.00
N MET A 302 -10.12 -46.51 -52.23
CA MET A 302 -9.52 -47.72 -52.80
C MET A 302 -10.60 -48.72 -53.14
N ALA A 303 -10.50 -49.34 -54.32
CA ALA A 303 -11.36 -50.42 -54.76
C ALA A 303 -10.53 -51.64 -55.18
N ARG A 304 -11.16 -52.83 -55.24
CA ARG A 304 -10.56 -54.06 -55.77
C ARG A 304 -9.37 -54.62 -54.95
N HIS A 305 -9.23 -54.22 -53.69
CA HIS A 305 -8.28 -54.87 -52.79
C HIS A 305 -8.83 -56.24 -52.32
N PRO A 306 -8.01 -57.32 -52.30
CA PRO A 306 -8.48 -58.67 -51.91
C PRO A 306 -9.05 -58.75 -50.48
N ARG A 307 -8.58 -57.87 -49.59
CA ARG A 307 -9.09 -57.73 -48.23
C ARG A 307 -10.16 -56.63 -48.20
N GLU A 308 -11.40 -57.02 -47.92
CA GLU A 308 -12.59 -56.16 -48.12
C GLU A 308 -12.61 -54.91 -47.23
N ASP A 309 -12.14 -55.00 -45.99
CA ASP A 309 -12.08 -53.84 -45.09
C ASP A 309 -11.10 -52.75 -45.54
N GLN A 310 -10.23 -53.04 -46.53
CA GLN A 310 -9.34 -52.07 -47.14
C GLN A 310 -10.00 -51.34 -48.32
N ASN A 311 -11.16 -51.77 -48.82
CA ASN A 311 -11.89 -51.07 -49.87
C ASN A 311 -12.64 -49.85 -49.31
N ALA A 312 -11.90 -48.91 -48.72
CA ALA A 312 -12.41 -47.76 -47.99
C ALA A 312 -11.93 -46.42 -48.57
N GLU A 313 -12.39 -45.33 -47.99
CA GLU A 313 -11.93 -43.98 -48.31
C GLU A 313 -10.79 -43.57 -47.37
N TYR A 314 -9.76 -42.95 -47.96
CA TYR A 314 -8.53 -42.59 -47.29
C TYR A 314 -8.15 -41.14 -47.55
N LEU A 315 -7.58 -40.49 -46.55
CA LEU A 315 -6.92 -39.20 -46.68
C LEU A 315 -5.44 -39.43 -47.01
N VAL A 316 -4.98 -38.91 -48.16
CA VAL A 316 -3.55 -38.93 -48.51
C VAL A 316 -2.81 -37.94 -47.60
N THR A 317 -1.95 -38.45 -46.73
CA THR A 317 -1.20 -37.66 -45.73
C THR A 317 0.20 -37.29 -46.19
N ALA A 318 0.77 -38.03 -47.14
CA ALA A 318 2.03 -37.72 -47.79
C ALA A 318 2.10 -38.32 -49.19
N GLU A 319 2.88 -37.69 -50.07
CA GLU A 319 3.20 -38.16 -51.42
C GLU A 319 4.67 -37.92 -51.75
N SER A 320 5.23 -38.83 -52.54
CA SER A 320 6.54 -38.76 -53.17
C SER A 320 6.37 -39.07 -54.65
N VAL A 321 6.40 -38.05 -55.50
CA VAL A 321 6.25 -38.18 -56.95
C VAL A 321 7.61 -38.20 -57.60
N HIS A 322 7.86 -39.18 -58.46
CA HIS A 322 9.01 -39.24 -59.35
C HIS A 322 8.50 -39.20 -60.79
N ALA A 323 9.01 -38.24 -61.56
CA ALA A 323 8.70 -38.16 -62.98
C ALA A 323 9.97 -37.88 -63.79
N HIS A 324 10.11 -38.55 -64.92
CA HIS A 324 11.25 -38.38 -65.82
C HIS A 324 10.78 -38.28 -67.27
N GLN A 325 11.32 -37.30 -67.99
CA GLN A 325 11.09 -37.08 -69.40
C GLN A 325 12.35 -37.40 -70.20
N ALA A 326 12.22 -38.34 -71.14
CA ALA A 326 13.33 -38.73 -72.00
C ALA A 326 13.80 -37.57 -72.88
N THR A 327 15.09 -37.26 -72.80
CA THR A 327 15.77 -36.45 -73.81
C THR A 327 15.85 -37.30 -75.07
N GLY A 328 15.23 -36.87 -76.19
CA GLY A 328 14.94 -37.69 -77.39
C GLY A 328 16.12 -38.34 -78.16
N GLU A 329 17.28 -38.55 -77.53
CA GLU A 329 18.45 -39.27 -78.06
C GLU A 329 18.59 -40.70 -77.50
N SER A 330 18.03 -40.97 -76.33
CA SER A 330 17.93 -42.30 -75.74
C SER A 330 16.49 -42.77 -75.88
N GLY A 331 16.24 -43.97 -76.42
CA GLY A 331 14.90 -44.56 -76.55
C GLY A 331 14.21 -44.90 -75.22
N SER A 332 14.40 -44.08 -74.19
CA SER A 332 13.76 -44.20 -72.88
C SER A 332 12.31 -43.72 -72.93
N SER A 333 11.45 -44.42 -72.20
CA SER A 333 10.05 -44.05 -72.00
C SER A 333 9.93 -42.89 -71.00
N HIS A 334 8.81 -42.19 -71.04
CA HIS A 334 8.38 -41.33 -69.94
C HIS A 334 8.04 -42.23 -68.76
N ASP A 335 8.51 -41.88 -67.56
CA ASP A 335 8.23 -42.63 -66.33
C ASP A 335 7.56 -41.71 -65.31
N TYR A 336 6.55 -42.24 -64.63
CA TYR A 336 5.82 -41.58 -63.56
C TYR A 336 5.47 -42.60 -62.49
N SER A 337 5.84 -42.31 -61.25
CA SER A 337 5.44 -43.07 -60.08
C SER A 337 5.14 -42.15 -58.90
N CYS A 338 4.18 -42.54 -58.08
CA CYS A 338 3.82 -41.86 -56.85
C CYS A 338 3.81 -42.88 -55.69
N ASP A 339 4.71 -42.70 -54.73
CA ASP A 339 4.60 -43.37 -53.43
C ASP A 339 3.83 -42.46 -52.48
N PHE A 340 2.92 -43.02 -51.70
CA PHE A 340 2.06 -42.22 -50.82
C PHE A 340 1.84 -42.90 -49.48
N SER A 341 1.49 -42.07 -48.49
CA SER A 341 0.98 -42.53 -47.21
C SER A 341 -0.42 -41.99 -47.00
N ALA A 342 -1.29 -42.80 -46.40
CA ALA A 342 -2.67 -42.43 -46.15
C ALA A 342 -3.15 -42.93 -44.79
N ILE A 343 -4.25 -42.33 -44.32
CA ILE A 343 -5.00 -42.78 -43.13
C ILE A 343 -6.47 -42.92 -43.53
N PRO A 344 -7.29 -43.72 -42.82
CA PRO A 344 -8.73 -43.77 -43.07
C PRO A 344 -9.35 -42.36 -42.98
N SER A 345 -10.26 -42.00 -43.89
CA SER A 345 -10.85 -40.64 -43.90
C SER A 345 -11.64 -40.30 -42.62
N ALA A 346 -12.14 -41.32 -41.92
CA ALA A 346 -12.80 -41.18 -40.63
C ALA A 346 -11.84 -40.97 -39.44
N GLN A 347 -10.52 -41.10 -39.64
CA GLN A 347 -9.51 -40.81 -38.63
C GLN A 347 -9.17 -39.32 -38.69
N GLN A 348 -9.44 -38.60 -37.60
CA GLN A 348 -9.01 -37.21 -37.50
C GLN A 348 -7.47 -37.13 -37.49
N PHE A 349 -6.93 -36.40 -38.47
CA PHE A 349 -5.51 -36.03 -38.50
C PHE A 349 -5.26 -34.80 -37.63
N ARG A 350 -4.14 -34.83 -36.92
CA ARG A 350 -3.50 -33.71 -36.23
C ARG A 350 -2.00 -33.82 -36.46
N ALA A 351 -1.36 -32.67 -36.68
CA ALA A 351 0.07 -32.62 -36.92
C ALA A 351 0.84 -32.98 -35.64
N PRO A 352 1.91 -33.80 -35.73
CA PRO A 352 2.76 -34.05 -34.58
C PRO A 352 3.46 -32.77 -34.13
N ARG A 353 3.58 -32.56 -32.80
CA ARG A 353 4.32 -31.44 -32.20
C ARG A 353 5.82 -31.60 -32.42
N ARG A 354 6.32 -31.08 -33.55
CA ARG A 354 7.74 -31.13 -33.94
C ARG A 354 8.44 -29.82 -33.66
N THR A 355 7.69 -28.73 -33.69
CA THR A 355 8.25 -27.40 -33.57
C THR A 355 8.43 -27.07 -32.08
N PRO A 356 9.67 -26.83 -31.61
CA PRO A 356 9.91 -26.59 -30.19
C PRO A 356 9.24 -25.28 -29.75
N LYS A 357 8.59 -25.31 -28.58
CA LYS A 357 8.11 -24.08 -27.93
C LYS A 357 9.34 -23.26 -27.46
N PRO A 358 9.37 -21.94 -27.66
CA PRO A 358 10.47 -21.11 -27.16
C PRO A 358 10.56 -21.20 -25.63
N PHE A 359 11.78 -21.15 -25.12
CA PHE A 359 12.08 -21.24 -23.69
C PHE A 359 12.97 -20.08 -23.26
N VAL A 360 12.53 -19.32 -22.27
CA VAL A 360 13.31 -18.23 -21.68
C VAL A 360 14.20 -18.81 -20.60
N GLN A 361 15.51 -18.83 -20.87
CA GLN A 361 16.50 -19.53 -20.02
C GLN A 361 16.71 -18.91 -18.62
N GLY A 362 16.22 -17.70 -18.38
CA GLY A 362 16.38 -17.02 -17.10
C GLY A 362 15.68 -15.67 -17.08
N PRO A 363 15.69 -14.99 -15.92
CA PRO A 363 14.97 -13.75 -15.75
C PRO A 363 15.53 -12.63 -16.62
N GLN A 364 14.67 -11.70 -16.96
CA GLN A 364 14.99 -10.50 -17.73
C GLN A 364 14.59 -9.26 -16.96
N THR A 365 15.08 -8.10 -17.37
CA THR A 365 14.60 -6.81 -16.87
C THR A 365 13.60 -6.21 -17.85
N ALA A 366 12.59 -5.52 -17.31
CA ALA A 366 11.61 -4.77 -18.09
C ALA A 366 11.28 -3.44 -17.39
N VAL A 367 10.73 -2.49 -18.14
CA VAL A 367 10.29 -1.19 -17.58
C VAL A 367 8.79 -1.24 -17.35
N VAL A 368 8.34 -0.79 -16.18
CA VAL A 368 6.91 -0.68 -15.86
C VAL A 368 6.27 0.45 -16.67
N VAL A 369 5.12 0.20 -17.26
CA VAL A 369 4.42 1.11 -18.20
C VAL A 369 2.95 1.28 -17.81
N GLY A 370 2.33 2.35 -18.30
CA GLY A 370 0.93 2.67 -18.04
C GLY A 370 0.49 3.94 -18.78
N PRO A 371 -0.72 4.44 -18.51
CA PRO A 371 -1.26 5.62 -19.18
C PRO A 371 -0.41 6.87 -18.93
N SER A 372 -0.33 7.73 -19.94
CA SER A 372 0.36 9.02 -19.81
C SER A 372 -0.25 9.87 -18.70
N GLY A 373 0.58 10.43 -17.81
CA GLY A 373 0.16 11.27 -16.68
C GLY A 373 -0.16 10.50 -15.39
N ASP A 374 -0.09 9.17 -15.41
CA ASP A 374 -0.13 8.36 -14.21
C ASP A 374 1.29 8.04 -13.70
N GLU A 375 1.44 7.90 -12.38
CA GLU A 375 2.67 7.38 -11.76
C GLU A 375 2.54 5.90 -11.39
N ILE A 376 1.30 5.42 -11.21
CA ILE A 376 0.98 4.07 -10.76
C ILE A 376 -0.18 3.56 -11.61
N TYR A 377 0.01 2.41 -12.25
CA TYR A 377 -1.03 1.73 -13.01
C TYR A 377 -1.08 0.25 -12.60
N THR A 378 -2.09 -0.09 -11.80
CA THR A 378 -2.26 -1.42 -11.21
C THR A 378 -3.73 -1.84 -11.23
N ASP A 379 -3.98 -3.15 -11.20
CA ASP A 379 -5.32 -3.71 -11.09
C ASP A 379 -5.65 -4.20 -9.67
N LYS A 380 -6.83 -4.82 -9.50
CA LYS A 380 -7.33 -5.36 -8.22
C LYS A 380 -6.45 -6.45 -7.58
N TYR A 381 -5.50 -7.02 -8.32
CA TYR A 381 -4.57 -8.05 -7.85
C TYR A 381 -3.16 -7.51 -7.59
N GLY A 382 -2.93 -6.20 -7.74
CA GLY A 382 -1.60 -5.62 -7.61
C GLY A 382 -0.68 -5.91 -8.81
N ARG A 383 -1.24 -6.30 -9.97
CA ARG A 383 -0.47 -6.52 -11.20
C ARG A 383 -0.10 -5.20 -11.83
N VAL A 384 1.01 -5.17 -12.56
CA VAL A 384 1.43 -4.02 -13.37
C VAL A 384 1.66 -4.44 -14.82
N LYS A 385 1.72 -3.49 -15.74
CA LYS A 385 2.15 -3.74 -17.11
C LYS A 385 3.62 -3.40 -17.29
N VAL A 386 4.30 -4.11 -18.18
CA VAL A 386 5.72 -3.89 -18.49
C VAL A 386 5.96 -3.90 -19.99
N GLN A 387 7.00 -3.18 -20.41
CA GLN A 387 7.60 -3.31 -21.73
C GLN A 387 9.01 -3.89 -21.61
N PHE A 388 9.23 -5.01 -22.31
CA PHE A 388 10.54 -5.64 -22.40
C PHE A 388 11.47 -4.86 -23.34
N HIS A 389 12.77 -4.97 -23.11
CA HIS A 389 13.79 -4.26 -23.90
C HIS A 389 13.85 -4.71 -25.37
N TRP A 390 13.41 -5.93 -25.66
CA TRP A 390 13.33 -6.48 -27.02
C TRP A 390 11.99 -6.18 -27.71
N ASP A 391 10.99 -5.64 -26.99
CA ASP A 391 9.71 -5.25 -27.60
C ASP A 391 9.87 -3.91 -28.34
N ARG A 392 10.06 -4.03 -29.65
CA ARG A 392 10.20 -2.91 -30.58
C ARG A 392 8.87 -2.34 -31.10
N TYR A 393 7.75 -2.99 -30.81
CA TYR A 393 6.42 -2.58 -31.29
C TYR A 393 5.59 -1.88 -30.20
N GLY A 394 5.89 -2.14 -28.92
CA GLY A 394 5.34 -1.43 -27.78
C GLY A 394 5.68 0.06 -27.77
N LYS A 395 4.73 0.88 -27.30
CA LYS A 395 4.81 2.35 -27.29
C LYS A 395 5.09 2.95 -25.92
N LYS A 396 5.45 2.11 -24.94
CA LYS A 396 5.65 2.45 -23.52
C LYS A 396 4.40 3.05 -22.88
N ASP A 397 3.24 2.46 -23.20
CA ASP A 397 1.90 2.88 -22.77
C ASP A 397 1.12 1.71 -22.13
N GLU A 398 -0.15 1.95 -21.76
CA GLU A 398 -1.03 0.93 -21.15
C GLU A 398 -1.38 -0.24 -22.08
N LYS A 399 -1.02 -0.17 -23.36
CA LYS A 399 -1.24 -1.25 -24.34
C LYS A 399 -0.02 -2.15 -24.49
N SER A 400 1.11 -1.77 -23.88
CA SER A 400 2.35 -2.54 -23.90
C SER A 400 2.28 -3.66 -22.86
N GLY A 401 2.45 -4.90 -23.31
CA GLY A 401 2.42 -6.08 -22.45
C GLY A 401 1.06 -6.42 -21.82
N CYS A 402 0.99 -7.62 -21.23
CA CYS A 402 -0.15 -8.06 -20.42
C CYS A 402 -0.01 -7.60 -18.96
N TRP A 403 -1.02 -7.88 -18.15
CA TRP A 403 -0.95 -7.70 -16.71
C TRP A 403 -0.06 -8.78 -16.08
N VAL A 404 1.04 -8.34 -15.45
CA VAL A 404 2.05 -9.21 -14.85
C VAL A 404 1.92 -9.16 -13.32
N ARG A 405 1.84 -10.33 -12.68
CA ARG A 405 1.82 -10.45 -11.22
C ARG A 405 3.16 -10.02 -10.63
N VAL A 406 3.11 -9.45 -9.43
CA VAL A 406 4.27 -8.93 -8.72
C VAL A 406 4.51 -9.75 -7.47
N SER A 407 5.73 -10.27 -7.34
CA SER A 407 6.21 -10.88 -6.10
C SER A 407 6.34 -9.81 -5.02
N HIS A 408 5.86 -10.18 -3.83
CA HIS A 408 5.83 -9.35 -2.65
C HIS A 408 6.61 -10.02 -1.51
N PRO A 409 7.26 -9.26 -0.61
CA PRO A 409 8.02 -9.83 0.50
C PRO A 409 7.19 -10.74 1.42
N TRP A 410 5.88 -10.48 1.55
CA TRP A 410 4.97 -11.28 2.34
C TRP A 410 3.54 -11.13 1.80
N ALA A 411 2.85 -12.24 1.49
CA ALA A 411 1.50 -12.22 0.92
C ALA A 411 0.60 -13.29 1.56
N GLY A 412 -0.42 -12.85 2.29
CA GLY A 412 -1.45 -13.67 2.92
C GLY A 412 -2.87 -13.26 2.51
N LYS A 413 -3.89 -13.92 3.08
CA LYS A 413 -5.30 -13.62 2.80
C LYS A 413 -5.69 -12.26 3.41
N ASN A 414 -5.57 -11.19 2.62
CA ASN A 414 -5.82 -9.79 3.01
C ASN A 414 -4.85 -9.24 4.09
N PHE A 415 -3.63 -9.76 4.18
CA PHE A 415 -2.55 -9.20 5.00
C PHE A 415 -1.19 -9.47 4.35
N GLY A 416 -0.16 -8.69 4.68
CA GLY A 416 1.19 -8.83 4.12
C GLY A 416 1.85 -7.50 3.83
N ALA A 417 2.92 -7.53 3.03
CA ALA A 417 3.68 -6.36 2.60
C ALA A 417 3.46 -6.08 1.12
N ILE A 418 3.03 -4.85 0.77
CA ILE A 418 2.72 -4.48 -0.62
C ILE A 418 3.55 -3.28 -1.06
N HIS A 419 4.26 -3.43 -2.18
CA HIS A 419 5.03 -2.37 -2.82
C HIS A 419 4.79 -2.45 -4.33
N ILE A 420 3.81 -1.69 -4.83
CA ILE A 420 3.48 -1.71 -6.26
C ILE A 420 4.58 -1.00 -7.07
N PRO A 421 5.20 -1.65 -8.08
CA PRO A 421 6.13 -0.98 -8.99
C PRO A 421 5.47 0.20 -9.70
N ARG A 422 6.17 1.32 -9.81
CA ARG A 422 5.67 2.55 -10.46
C ARG A 422 6.11 2.61 -11.92
N ILE A 423 5.35 3.35 -12.73
CA ILE A 423 5.68 3.60 -14.14
C ILE A 423 7.09 4.19 -14.24
N GLY A 424 7.90 3.66 -15.15
CA GLY A 424 9.30 4.02 -15.36
C GLY A 424 10.31 3.23 -14.50
N GLN A 425 9.87 2.49 -13.48
CA GLN A 425 10.77 1.66 -12.69
C GLN A 425 11.18 0.39 -13.43
N GLU A 426 12.39 -0.09 -13.15
CA GLU A 426 12.92 -1.33 -13.70
C GLU A 426 12.63 -2.51 -12.76
N VAL A 427 12.05 -3.56 -13.33
CA VAL A 427 11.67 -4.78 -12.62
C VAL A 427 12.35 -5.99 -13.23
N VAL A 428 12.60 -7.00 -12.40
CA VAL A 428 13.08 -8.31 -12.83
C VAL A 428 11.87 -9.21 -13.06
N VAL A 429 11.75 -9.74 -14.27
CA VAL A 429 10.66 -10.59 -14.74
C VAL A 429 11.22 -11.99 -15.00
N ASP A 430 10.67 -12.95 -14.26
CA ASP A 430 10.86 -14.37 -14.50
C ASP A 430 9.68 -14.93 -15.32
N PHE A 431 9.79 -16.16 -15.80
CA PHE A 431 8.81 -16.79 -16.68
C PHE A 431 8.44 -18.17 -16.14
N LEU A 432 7.16 -18.38 -15.81
CA LEU A 432 6.70 -19.66 -15.25
C LEU A 432 6.94 -20.79 -16.26
N GLU A 433 7.56 -21.89 -15.84
CA GLU A 433 8.03 -22.99 -16.71
C GLU A 433 8.94 -22.53 -17.87
N GLY A 434 9.57 -21.35 -17.75
CA GLY A 434 10.35 -20.71 -18.82
C GLY A 434 9.52 -20.27 -20.03
N ASP A 435 8.19 -20.25 -19.90
CA ASP A 435 7.26 -19.91 -20.97
C ASP A 435 7.20 -18.38 -21.18
N PRO A 436 7.58 -17.85 -22.36
CA PRO A 436 7.53 -16.41 -22.62
C PRO A 436 6.10 -15.82 -22.50
N ASP A 437 5.06 -16.66 -22.58
CA ASP A 437 3.66 -16.25 -22.42
C ASP A 437 3.24 -16.06 -20.96
N GLN A 438 4.07 -16.47 -19.98
CA GLN A 438 3.74 -16.46 -18.55
C GLN A 438 4.75 -15.65 -17.69
N PRO A 439 4.84 -14.33 -17.90
CA PRO A 439 5.72 -13.47 -17.10
C PRO A 439 5.25 -13.33 -15.64
N LEU A 440 6.21 -13.22 -14.72
CA LEU A 440 6.03 -12.95 -13.30
C LEU A 440 7.14 -12.01 -12.82
N ILE A 441 6.80 -10.86 -12.22
CA ILE A 441 7.81 -9.97 -11.64
C ILE A 441 8.31 -10.57 -10.32
N THR A 442 9.60 -10.84 -10.21
CA THR A 442 10.23 -11.47 -9.04
C THR A 442 11.17 -10.53 -8.29
N GLY A 443 11.53 -9.38 -8.88
CA GLY A 443 12.46 -8.44 -8.28
C GLY A 443 12.34 -7.01 -8.80
N ARG A 444 13.13 -6.12 -8.19
CA ARG A 444 13.27 -4.70 -8.56
C ARG A 444 14.75 -4.37 -8.49
N VAL A 445 15.22 -3.52 -9.40
CA VAL A 445 16.63 -3.11 -9.45
C VAL A 445 16.73 -1.60 -9.62
N TYR A 446 17.75 -1.00 -9.00
CA TYR A 446 18.14 0.37 -9.25
C TYR A 446 19.00 0.45 -10.52
N ASN A 447 18.98 1.60 -11.19
CA ASN A 447 19.79 1.88 -12.37
C ASN A 447 20.24 3.36 -12.36
N ALA A 448 20.91 3.82 -13.42
CA ALA A 448 21.46 5.19 -13.46
C ALA A 448 20.41 6.31 -13.43
N GLU A 449 19.16 6.03 -13.81
CA GLU A 449 18.04 6.97 -13.73
C GLU A 449 17.28 6.81 -12.41
N GLN A 450 17.10 5.56 -11.97
CA GLN A 450 16.45 5.18 -10.72
C GLN A 450 17.53 4.79 -9.71
N MET A 451 18.25 5.78 -9.17
CA MET A 451 19.34 5.56 -8.21
C MET A 451 18.81 5.16 -6.82
N PRO A 452 19.60 4.45 -6.00
CA PRO A 452 19.27 4.17 -4.61
C PRO A 452 18.95 5.45 -3.79
N PRO A 453 18.09 5.36 -2.76
CA PRO A 453 17.62 6.53 -2.00
C PRO A 453 18.72 7.26 -1.21
N TRP A 454 19.78 6.54 -0.83
CA TRP A 454 20.94 7.10 -0.13
C TRP A 454 22.18 6.98 -1.02
N GLU A 455 23.03 8.00 -0.96
CA GLU A 455 24.22 8.07 -1.80
C GLU A 455 25.20 6.93 -1.48
N LEU A 456 25.53 6.13 -2.49
CA LEU A 456 26.48 5.04 -2.40
C LEU A 456 27.75 5.38 -3.21
N PRO A 457 28.95 4.96 -2.74
CA PRO A 457 29.19 4.06 -1.60
C PRO A 457 29.29 4.75 -0.22
N ALA A 458 29.13 6.08 -0.14
CA ALA A 458 29.36 6.84 1.09
C ALA A 458 28.52 6.37 2.28
N ASN A 459 27.27 5.97 2.04
CA ASN A 459 26.32 5.53 3.06
C ASN A 459 26.07 4.01 3.03
N ALA A 460 27.12 3.20 2.83
CA ALA A 460 27.00 1.74 2.72
C ALA A 460 26.45 1.04 3.98
N THR A 461 26.47 1.70 5.13
CA THR A 461 25.91 1.21 6.41
C THR A 461 24.44 1.58 6.62
N GLN A 462 23.82 2.31 5.68
CA GLN A 462 22.40 2.67 5.76
C GLN A 462 21.52 1.64 5.06
N SER A 463 20.41 1.28 5.70
CA SER A 463 19.39 0.40 5.14
C SER A 463 17.97 0.86 5.53
N GLY A 464 16.95 0.39 4.80
CA GLY A 464 15.55 0.68 5.13
C GLY A 464 14.66 0.93 3.93
N ILE A 465 13.56 1.66 4.16
CA ILE A 465 12.51 1.96 3.19
C ILE A 465 12.34 3.47 3.10
N LEU A 466 12.43 4.01 1.89
CA LEU A 466 12.05 5.39 1.57
C LEU A 466 10.96 5.36 0.50
N THR A 467 9.83 5.99 0.79
CA THR A 467 8.69 6.10 -0.11
C THR A 467 8.67 7.45 -0.81
N ARG A 468 7.70 7.67 -1.70
CA ARG A 468 7.52 8.96 -2.38
C ARG A 468 6.03 9.28 -2.45
N SER A 469 5.63 10.49 -2.07
CA SER A 469 4.24 10.95 -2.25
C SER A 469 3.83 10.83 -3.72
N SER A 470 2.59 10.41 -3.97
CA SER A 470 2.04 10.22 -5.31
C SER A 470 0.63 10.82 -5.35
N LYS A 471 0.23 11.57 -6.38
CA LYS A 471 1.03 11.96 -7.56
C LYS A 471 1.79 13.27 -7.33
N GLY A 472 2.89 13.49 -8.06
CA GLY A 472 3.64 14.74 -8.13
C GLY A 472 4.59 15.00 -6.97
N GLY A 473 5.00 13.95 -6.23
CA GLY A 473 5.89 14.11 -5.08
C GLY A 473 7.28 14.61 -5.48
N ALA A 474 7.71 15.74 -4.94
CA ALA A 474 9.08 16.22 -5.08
C ALA A 474 10.04 15.41 -4.21
N TYR A 475 11.35 15.69 -4.32
CA TYR A 475 12.39 14.99 -3.55
C TYR A 475 12.11 14.94 -2.04
N GLY A 476 11.61 16.04 -1.49
CA GLY A 476 11.34 16.16 -0.05
C GLY A 476 10.04 15.53 0.44
N ASN A 477 9.16 15.01 -0.43
CA ASN A 477 7.85 14.51 -0.02
C ASN A 477 7.87 12.98 0.14
N ALA A 478 8.15 12.46 1.33
CA ALA A 478 8.39 11.04 1.53
C ALA A 478 8.03 10.57 2.95
N ASN A 479 7.64 9.30 3.08
CA ASN A 479 7.70 8.60 4.37
C ASN A 479 8.94 7.69 4.36
N ALA A 480 9.61 7.53 5.50
CA ALA A 480 10.80 6.71 5.60
C ALA A 480 10.96 6.01 6.96
N ILE A 481 11.58 4.82 6.91
CA ILE A 481 12.19 4.14 8.05
C ILE A 481 13.61 3.77 7.62
N ARG A 482 14.62 4.31 8.30
CA ARG A 482 16.03 4.05 7.99
C ARG A 482 16.79 3.60 9.24
N PHE A 483 17.60 2.58 9.08
CA PHE A 483 18.58 2.09 10.04
C PHE A 483 19.98 2.54 9.57
N GLU A 484 20.74 3.16 10.47
CA GLU A 484 22.16 3.48 10.30
C GLU A 484 22.97 2.60 11.25
N ASP A 485 23.84 1.76 10.69
CA ASP A 485 24.67 0.79 11.43
C ASP A 485 26.14 1.24 11.56
N LYS A 486 26.44 2.52 11.31
CA LYS A 486 27.78 3.08 11.54
C LYS A 486 28.10 3.10 13.03
N MET A 487 29.06 2.25 13.44
CA MET A 487 29.54 2.13 14.82
C MET A 487 29.82 3.48 15.49
N GLY A 488 29.18 3.74 16.63
CA GLY A 488 29.30 4.98 17.40
C GLY A 488 28.51 6.16 16.85
N SER A 489 27.68 5.93 15.83
CA SER A 489 26.78 6.92 15.20
C SER A 489 25.49 6.26 14.71
N GLU A 490 25.09 5.16 15.34
CA GLU A 490 23.90 4.39 15.00
C GLU A 490 22.64 5.25 15.15
N GLN A 491 21.69 5.08 14.22
CA GLN A 491 20.45 5.85 14.24
C GLN A 491 19.29 5.05 13.63
N LEU A 492 18.14 5.08 14.33
CA LEU A 492 16.84 4.80 13.73
C LEU A 492 16.17 6.13 13.37
N TRP A 493 15.88 6.35 12.09
CA TRP A 493 15.15 7.51 11.61
C TRP A 493 13.77 7.09 11.10
N VAL A 494 12.73 7.61 11.73
CA VAL A 494 11.33 7.44 11.32
C VAL A 494 10.79 8.80 10.90
N HIS A 495 10.30 8.89 9.68
CA HIS A 495 9.79 10.12 9.10
C HIS A 495 8.42 9.89 8.46
N ALA A 496 7.44 10.67 8.89
CA ALA A 496 6.11 10.74 8.29
C ALA A 496 5.96 12.10 7.60
N GLU A 497 5.58 12.09 6.33
CA GLU A 497 5.39 13.32 5.53
C GLU A 497 4.23 14.18 6.08
N LYS A 498 3.24 13.54 6.71
CA LYS A 498 2.00 14.20 7.13
C LYS A 498 1.56 13.78 8.53
N ASN A 499 0.78 12.69 8.63
CA ASN A 499 0.30 12.18 9.90
C ASN A 499 1.13 10.96 10.31
N GLN A 500 1.41 10.82 11.61
CA GLN A 500 1.92 9.60 12.22
C GLN A 500 0.94 9.16 13.30
N ASP A 501 0.22 8.07 13.02
CA ASP A 501 -0.72 7.46 13.97
C ASP A 501 -0.05 6.21 14.57
N ILE A 502 -0.07 6.10 15.90
CA ILE A 502 0.48 4.96 16.65
C ILE A 502 -0.63 4.42 17.57
N GLU A 503 -0.96 3.14 17.41
CA GLU A 503 -1.96 2.44 18.21
C GLU A 503 -1.31 1.21 18.86
N VAL A 504 -1.45 1.10 20.19
CA VAL A 504 -0.93 -0.03 20.98
C VAL A 504 -2.07 -0.57 21.83
N GLU A 505 -2.47 -1.82 21.56
CA GLU A 505 -3.68 -2.43 22.15
C GLU A 505 -3.53 -2.87 23.61
N ASN A 506 -2.30 -2.91 24.13
CA ASN A 506 -2.04 -3.33 25.50
C ASN A 506 -1.01 -2.41 26.18
N ASP A 507 0.27 -2.81 26.19
CA ASP A 507 1.32 -2.11 26.92
C ASP A 507 2.33 -1.48 25.94
N GLU A 508 2.54 -0.16 26.05
CA GLU A 508 3.66 0.54 25.43
C GLU A 508 4.77 0.73 26.47
N THR A 509 6.01 0.41 26.11
CA THR A 509 7.19 0.71 26.94
C THR A 509 8.19 1.52 26.14
N HIS A 510 8.75 2.57 26.76
CA HIS A 510 9.72 3.43 26.12
C HIS A 510 10.85 3.74 27.10
N TRP A 511 12.07 3.31 26.77
CA TRP A 511 13.27 3.55 27.57
C TRP A 511 14.32 4.26 26.74
N VAL A 512 14.87 5.35 27.28
CA VAL A 512 15.91 6.16 26.65
C VAL A 512 17.12 6.15 27.58
N GLY A 513 18.26 5.64 27.09
CA GLY A 513 19.47 5.49 27.89
C GLY A 513 20.23 6.79 28.17
N HIS A 514 19.90 7.88 27.47
CA HIS A 514 20.48 9.21 27.66
C HIS A 514 19.37 10.28 27.58
N ASP A 515 19.39 11.17 26.59
CA ASP A 515 18.48 12.31 26.51
C ASP A 515 17.31 12.05 25.55
N ARG A 516 16.13 12.60 25.90
CA ARG A 516 14.96 12.71 25.01
C ARG A 516 14.61 14.18 24.83
N THR A 517 14.53 14.64 23.58
CA THR A 517 13.99 15.96 23.22
C THR A 517 12.71 15.77 22.43
N LYS A 518 11.66 16.52 22.78
CA LYS A 518 10.36 16.52 22.10
C LYS A 518 9.94 17.96 21.82
N THR A 519 9.59 18.26 20.58
CA THR A 519 9.09 19.57 20.16
C THR A 519 7.72 19.39 19.51
N ILE A 520 6.75 20.20 19.93
CA ILE A 520 5.40 20.27 19.38
C ILE A 520 5.16 21.73 19.03
N ASP A 521 5.01 22.03 17.75
CA ASP A 521 4.90 23.42 17.28
C ASP A 521 3.49 24.01 17.47
N ASN A 522 2.49 23.16 17.74
CA ASN A 522 1.12 23.57 18.01
C ASN A 522 0.63 22.95 19.33
N ASP A 523 -0.35 22.03 19.28
CA ASP A 523 -1.04 21.54 20.47
C ASP A 523 -0.62 20.11 20.86
N GLU A 524 -0.47 19.87 22.16
CA GLU A 524 -0.38 18.54 22.76
C GLU A 524 -1.56 18.30 23.71
N THR A 525 -2.26 17.17 23.55
CA THR A 525 -3.30 16.72 24.49
C THR A 525 -2.89 15.39 25.10
N VAL A 526 -2.90 15.30 26.43
CA VAL A 526 -2.61 14.07 27.17
C VAL A 526 -3.82 13.69 28.00
N HIS A 527 -4.36 12.48 27.80
CA HIS A 527 -5.49 11.96 28.55
C HIS A 527 -5.13 10.65 29.25
N VAL A 528 -4.95 10.70 30.57
CA VAL A 528 -4.65 9.53 31.42
C VAL A 528 -5.92 9.13 32.15
N LYS A 529 -6.44 7.92 31.90
CA LYS A 529 -7.73 7.45 32.45
C LYS A 529 -7.68 7.01 33.91
N HIS A 530 -6.53 6.55 34.39
CA HIS A 530 -6.35 6.05 35.75
C HIS A 530 -5.29 6.89 36.47
N ASP A 531 -4.06 6.39 36.59
CA ASP A 531 -2.99 7.08 37.33
C ASP A 531 -1.89 7.60 36.42
N ARG A 532 -1.36 8.79 36.76
CA ARG A 532 -0.09 9.30 36.26
C ARG A 532 0.87 9.41 37.44
N THR A 533 2.05 8.78 37.33
CA THR A 533 3.16 8.99 38.27
C THR A 533 4.31 9.63 37.52
N GLU A 534 4.89 10.68 38.08
CA GLU A 534 6.05 11.39 37.54
C GLU A 534 7.13 11.51 38.61
N THR A 535 8.38 11.26 38.26
CA THR A 535 9.51 11.34 39.17
C THR A 535 10.67 12.03 38.48
N VAL A 536 11.08 13.18 39.00
CA VAL A 536 12.21 13.96 38.50
C VAL A 536 13.33 13.92 39.53
N GLY A 537 14.47 13.34 39.15
CA GLY A 537 15.57 13.09 40.09
C GLY A 537 16.43 14.31 40.45
N ASN A 538 16.34 15.40 39.67
CA ASN A 538 17.13 16.62 39.87
C ASN A 538 16.24 17.86 39.82
N ASN A 539 16.17 18.56 38.68
CA ASN A 539 15.40 19.78 38.53
C ASN A 539 14.25 19.63 37.52
N GLU A 540 13.10 20.21 37.82
CA GLU A 540 12.00 20.42 36.88
C GLU A 540 11.83 21.93 36.66
N THR A 541 11.60 22.36 35.42
CA THR A 541 11.29 23.76 35.08
C THR A 541 10.09 23.79 34.16
N ILE A 542 9.03 24.48 34.58
CA ILE A 542 7.79 24.65 33.82
C ILE A 542 7.62 26.15 33.54
N ALA A 543 7.56 26.52 32.26
CA ALA A 543 7.31 27.89 31.81
C ALA A 543 5.99 27.96 31.03
N ILE A 544 5.12 28.90 31.38
CA ILE A 544 3.77 29.03 30.83
C ILE A 544 3.59 30.47 30.35
N GLY A 545 3.25 30.65 29.07
CA GLY A 545 3.25 31.97 28.43
C GLY A 545 2.00 32.81 28.70
N VAL A 546 0.85 32.17 28.95
CA VAL A 546 -0.44 32.86 29.15
C VAL A 546 -1.09 32.39 30.45
N ASP A 547 -1.80 31.27 30.43
CA ASP A 547 -2.61 30.81 31.57
C ASP A 547 -2.29 29.36 31.98
N ARG A 548 -2.38 29.09 33.29
CA ARG A 548 -2.42 27.73 33.85
C ARG A 548 -3.70 27.58 34.68
N THR A 549 -4.50 26.56 34.36
CA THR A 549 -5.68 26.19 35.15
C THR A 549 -5.50 24.76 35.68
N GLU A 550 -5.74 24.56 36.97
CA GLU A 550 -5.63 23.27 37.64
C GLU A 550 -6.88 23.01 38.48
N THR A 551 -7.50 21.84 38.30
CA THR A 551 -8.69 21.41 39.02
C THR A 551 -8.42 20.06 39.68
N VAL A 552 -8.46 20.00 41.00
CA VAL A 552 -8.24 18.78 41.78
C VAL A 552 -9.56 18.35 42.43
N GLY A 553 -10.03 17.14 42.12
CA GLY A 553 -11.36 16.67 42.53
C GLY A 553 -11.48 16.23 44.01
N SER A 554 -10.36 15.85 44.65
CA SER A 554 -10.34 15.41 46.04
C SER A 554 -9.28 16.17 46.85
N ASN A 555 -8.04 15.69 46.87
CA ASN A 555 -6.98 16.26 47.70
C ASN A 555 -5.77 16.64 46.86
N GLU A 556 -5.17 17.79 47.16
CA GLU A 556 -3.84 18.19 46.70
C GLU A 556 -2.91 18.25 47.92
N SER A 557 -1.71 17.69 47.81
CA SER A 557 -0.69 17.73 48.86
C SER A 557 0.64 18.17 48.27
N ILE A 558 1.19 19.26 48.77
CA ILE A 558 2.49 19.81 48.35
C ILE A 558 3.42 19.84 49.56
N THR A 559 4.51 19.07 49.50
CA THR A 559 5.58 19.09 50.50
C THR A 559 6.82 19.75 49.92
N VAL A 560 7.32 20.81 50.56
CA VAL A 560 8.54 21.52 50.15
C VAL A 560 9.58 21.40 51.26
N GLY A 561 10.74 20.80 50.97
CA GLY A 561 11.76 20.49 51.99
C GLY A 561 12.61 21.68 52.46
N SER A 562 12.68 22.75 51.67
CA SER A 562 13.41 23.97 52.01
C SER A 562 12.51 25.19 51.79
N ASN A 563 12.76 26.00 50.76
CA ASN A 563 12.05 27.26 50.56
C ASN A 563 10.95 27.14 49.50
N ARG A 564 9.79 27.72 49.76
CA ARG A 564 8.76 28.01 48.75
C ARG A 564 8.61 29.53 48.62
N SER A 565 8.86 30.06 47.42
CA SER A 565 8.64 31.48 47.10
C SER A 565 7.49 31.62 46.12
N VAL A 566 6.55 32.53 46.40
CA VAL A 566 5.41 32.84 45.53
C VAL A 566 5.41 34.35 45.30
N SER A 567 5.41 34.78 44.03
CA SER A 567 5.28 36.18 43.63
C SER A 567 4.05 36.34 42.74
N VAL A 568 3.16 37.27 43.10
CA VAL A 568 1.90 37.52 42.38
C VAL A 568 1.89 39.00 41.98
N GLY A 569 1.81 39.27 40.67
CA GLY A 569 1.94 40.64 40.15
C GLY A 569 0.70 41.53 40.32
N ALA A 570 -0.48 40.94 40.50
CA ALA A 570 -1.75 41.67 40.61
C ALA A 570 -2.55 41.25 41.86
N SER A 571 -3.28 40.14 41.80
CA SER A 571 -4.18 39.70 42.88
C SER A 571 -4.07 38.21 43.16
N GLU A 572 -4.04 37.82 44.44
CA GLU A 572 -4.23 36.45 44.90
C GLU A 572 -5.58 36.36 45.64
N THR A 573 -6.43 35.38 45.31
CA THR A 573 -7.67 35.10 46.03
C THR A 573 -7.68 33.67 46.52
N LYS A 574 -7.92 33.46 47.82
CA LYS A 574 -8.04 32.14 48.45
C LYS A 574 -9.38 32.03 49.16
N THR A 575 -10.25 31.18 48.65
CA THR A 575 -11.57 30.88 49.24
C THR A 575 -11.52 29.53 49.93
N VAL A 576 -11.87 29.48 51.22
CA VAL A 576 -11.90 28.23 52.00
C VAL A 576 -13.26 28.12 52.68
N ALA A 577 -14.03 27.07 52.33
CA ALA A 577 -15.44 26.96 52.74
C ALA A 577 -15.63 26.53 54.20
N LEU A 578 -14.73 25.71 54.75
CA LEU A 578 -14.85 25.15 56.10
C LEU A 578 -13.79 25.71 57.04
N GLN A 579 -12.53 25.30 56.85
CA GLN A 579 -11.45 25.64 57.76
C GLN A 579 -10.13 25.83 57.01
N ARG A 580 -9.42 26.91 57.33
CA ARG A 580 -8.03 27.13 56.98
C ARG A 580 -7.20 27.14 58.27
N THR A 581 -6.24 26.23 58.38
CA THR A 581 -5.24 26.25 59.47
C THR A 581 -3.93 26.81 58.92
N HIS A 582 -3.37 27.82 59.59
CA HIS A 582 -2.06 28.38 59.27
C HIS A 582 -1.19 28.29 60.52
N THR A 583 -0.09 27.54 60.44
CA THR A 583 0.84 27.32 61.56
C THR A 583 2.22 27.77 61.13
N VAL A 584 2.85 28.62 61.93
CA VAL A 584 4.20 29.14 61.69
C VAL A 584 5.08 28.80 62.88
N GLY A 585 6.23 28.15 62.63
CA GLY A 585 7.06 27.59 63.69
C GLY A 585 8.01 28.57 64.39
N ILE A 586 8.43 29.64 63.70
CA ILE A 586 9.39 30.63 64.24
C ILE A 586 8.81 32.04 64.20
N ASN A 587 8.63 32.59 63.00
CA ASN A 587 8.18 33.97 62.81
C ASN A 587 7.32 34.11 61.55
N GLU A 588 6.24 34.88 61.64
CA GLU A 588 5.43 35.31 60.51
C GLU A 588 5.56 36.84 60.39
N THR A 589 5.79 37.35 59.19
CA THR A 589 5.82 38.80 58.92
C THR A 589 4.85 39.13 57.82
N ILE A 590 3.85 39.96 58.15
CA ILE A 590 2.86 40.46 57.20
C ILE A 590 3.10 41.97 57.05
N ALA A 591 3.62 42.39 55.89
CA ALA A 591 3.84 43.79 55.55
C ALA A 591 2.76 44.26 54.56
N ILE A 592 2.07 45.35 54.87
CA ILE A 592 0.91 45.83 54.11
C ILE A 592 1.14 47.27 53.71
N GLY A 593 1.14 47.55 52.40
CA GLY A 593 1.52 48.86 51.86
C GLY A 593 0.44 49.94 51.91
N ALA A 594 -0.84 49.56 51.92
CA ALA A 594 -1.95 50.51 51.86
C ALA A 594 -2.98 50.29 52.98
N ALA A 595 -3.73 49.19 52.93
CA ALA A 595 -4.78 48.89 53.89
C ALA A 595 -4.93 47.39 54.11
N GLN A 596 -5.29 47.01 55.34
CA GLN A 596 -5.72 45.67 55.70
C GLN A 596 -7.15 45.73 56.19
N GLU A 597 -8.03 44.88 55.67
CA GLU A 597 -9.37 44.69 56.18
C GLU A 597 -9.52 43.26 56.70
N ILE A 598 -10.03 43.12 57.93
CA ILE A 598 -10.32 41.83 58.55
C ILE A 598 -11.78 41.86 58.99
N ALA A 599 -12.63 41.11 58.29
CA ALA A 599 -14.04 40.93 58.63
C ALA A 599 -14.26 39.55 59.25
N ILE A 600 -14.89 39.49 60.44
CA ILE A 600 -15.13 38.25 61.18
C ILE A 600 -16.64 38.13 61.43
N GLY A 601 -17.27 37.05 60.95
CA GLY A 601 -18.72 36.88 61.02
C GLY A 601 -19.27 36.38 62.36
N ALA A 602 -18.47 35.73 63.20
CA ALA A 602 -18.92 35.14 64.46
C ALA A 602 -18.00 35.48 65.65
N LEU A 603 -16.78 34.94 65.65
CA LEU A 603 -15.84 35.11 66.76
C LEU A 603 -14.41 35.22 66.23
N GLN A 604 -13.68 36.21 66.73
CA GLN A 604 -12.23 36.26 66.62
C GLN A 604 -11.65 36.00 68.00
N SER A 605 -10.79 34.98 68.12
CA SER A 605 -10.01 34.72 69.34
C SER A 605 -8.54 34.95 69.06
N VAL A 606 -7.90 35.80 69.87
CA VAL A 606 -6.47 36.07 69.79
C VAL A 606 -5.87 35.71 71.15
N ALA A 607 -5.10 34.63 71.21
CA ALA A 607 -4.40 34.17 72.40
C ALA A 607 -2.90 34.39 72.22
N ILE A 608 -2.24 35.00 73.20
CA ILE A 608 -0.85 35.47 73.07
C ILE A 608 -0.06 34.97 74.28
N GLY A 609 0.96 34.13 74.01
CA GLY A 609 1.67 33.42 75.07
C GLY A 609 2.71 34.24 75.84
N ALA A 610 3.19 35.35 75.27
CA ALA A 610 4.24 36.17 75.89
C ALA A 610 3.91 37.66 75.90
N THR A 611 3.96 38.34 74.75
CA THR A 611 3.77 39.78 74.68
C THR A 611 3.06 40.18 73.40
N GLN A 612 2.04 41.01 73.53
CA GLN A 612 1.43 41.74 72.42
C GLN A 612 1.85 43.21 72.51
N THR A 613 2.37 43.76 71.42
CA THR A 613 2.55 45.21 71.28
C THR A 613 1.69 45.70 70.13
N ILE A 614 0.84 46.69 70.39
CA ILE A 614 0.05 47.39 69.36
C ILE A 614 0.54 48.84 69.36
N THR A 615 1.13 49.28 68.26
CA THR A 615 1.55 50.67 68.06
C THR A 615 0.70 51.27 66.94
N VAL A 616 0.03 52.39 67.23
CA VAL A 616 -0.83 53.08 66.25
C VAL A 616 -0.30 54.50 66.06
N GLY A 617 0.04 54.86 64.81
CA GLY A 617 0.74 56.12 64.52
C GLY A 617 -0.14 57.37 64.44
N LEU A 618 -1.41 57.25 64.06
CA LEU A 618 -2.33 58.38 63.90
C LEU A 618 -3.53 58.29 64.85
N SER A 619 -4.38 57.29 64.66
CA SER A 619 -5.62 57.13 65.43
C SER A 619 -6.03 55.67 65.53
N GLN A 620 -6.37 55.24 66.74
CA GLN A 620 -7.05 53.97 66.98
C GLN A 620 -8.49 54.26 67.41
N SER A 621 -9.46 53.63 66.75
CA SER A 621 -10.88 53.67 67.16
C SER A 621 -11.33 52.25 67.45
N THR A 622 -11.87 52.03 68.65
CA THR A 622 -12.49 50.77 69.05
C THR A 622 -13.96 51.03 69.37
N THR A 623 -14.86 50.44 68.61
CA THR A 623 -16.30 50.52 68.84
C THR A 623 -16.82 49.14 69.22
N VAL A 624 -17.48 49.03 70.38
CA VAL A 624 -18.00 47.76 70.89
C VAL A 624 -19.51 47.85 70.99
N GLY A 625 -20.23 46.95 70.33
CA GLY A 625 -21.68 47.03 70.19
C GLY A 625 -22.49 46.58 71.41
N THR A 626 -22.00 45.59 72.16
CA THR A 626 -22.73 45.01 73.31
C THR A 626 -21.97 45.19 74.62
N SER A 627 -20.85 44.49 74.80
CA SER A 627 -20.06 44.53 76.02
C SER A 627 -18.56 44.39 75.73
N GLN A 628 -17.76 45.14 76.48
CA GLN A 628 -16.32 44.98 76.54
C GLN A 628 -15.92 44.64 77.97
N THR A 629 -15.17 43.56 78.14
CA THR A 629 -14.60 43.16 79.44
C THR A 629 -13.08 43.16 79.33
N ASN A 630 -12.41 43.99 80.11
CA ASN A 630 -10.96 43.97 80.25
C ASN A 630 -10.64 43.38 81.63
N SER A 631 -10.03 42.20 81.67
CA SER A 631 -9.54 41.58 82.91
C SER A 631 -8.02 41.66 82.92
N ILE A 632 -7.45 42.28 83.97
CA ILE A 632 -6.01 42.54 84.07
C ILE A 632 -5.50 41.78 85.29
N GLY A 633 -4.59 40.83 85.07
CA GLY A 633 -4.12 39.92 86.13
C GLY A 633 -3.04 40.50 87.06
N SER A 634 -2.34 41.55 86.62
CA SER A 634 -1.37 42.30 87.43
C SER A 634 -1.65 43.78 87.28
N ASP A 635 -0.82 44.52 86.54
CA ASP A 635 -0.88 45.97 86.52
C ASP A 635 -1.50 46.48 85.23
N GLN A 636 -2.47 47.39 85.36
CA GLN A 636 -2.92 48.23 84.25
C GLN A 636 -2.39 49.64 84.44
N THR A 637 -1.55 50.12 83.52
CA THR A 637 -1.09 51.52 83.49
C THR A 637 -1.68 52.22 82.28
N ASN A 638 -2.51 53.24 82.51
CA ASN A 638 -3.01 54.12 81.45
C ASN A 638 -2.31 55.48 81.56
N THR A 639 -1.44 55.81 80.60
CA THR A 639 -0.84 57.14 80.52
C THR A 639 -1.56 57.94 79.43
N ILE A 640 -2.29 58.98 79.82
CA ILE A 640 -3.01 59.85 78.87
C ILE A 640 -2.26 61.18 78.74
N GLY A 641 -1.73 61.46 77.54
CA GLY A 641 -0.88 62.65 77.31
C GLY A 641 -1.61 63.99 77.23
N ALA A 642 -2.92 64.01 76.94
CA ALA A 642 -3.69 65.24 76.76
C ALA A 642 -4.97 65.27 77.61
N LYS A 643 -6.04 64.64 77.14
CA LYS A 643 -7.35 64.63 77.80
C LYS A 643 -7.89 63.21 77.82
N GLN A 644 -8.29 62.74 79.00
CA GLN A 644 -9.18 61.59 79.12
C GLN A 644 -10.60 62.10 79.34
N SER A 645 -11.56 61.58 78.58
CA SER A 645 -12.99 61.86 78.75
C SER A 645 -13.73 60.55 78.93
N THR A 646 -14.34 60.34 80.09
CA THR A 646 -15.15 59.16 80.38
C THR A 646 -16.59 59.61 80.54
N SER A 647 -17.46 59.16 79.64
CA SER A 647 -18.91 59.37 79.73
C SER A 647 -19.58 58.02 79.94
N VAL A 648 -20.38 57.90 80.99
CA VAL A 648 -21.13 56.68 81.33
C VAL A 648 -22.60 57.05 81.32
N GLY A 649 -23.40 56.37 80.50
CA GLY A 649 -24.81 56.71 80.28
C GLY A 649 -25.78 56.11 81.31
N ALA A 650 -25.34 55.11 82.08
CA ALA A 650 -26.08 54.51 83.18
C ALA A 650 -25.18 54.53 84.44
N ASP A 651 -25.00 53.39 85.10
CA ASP A 651 -24.24 53.32 86.34
C ASP A 651 -22.75 53.14 86.10
N ARG A 652 -21.95 53.94 86.83
CA ARG A 652 -20.51 53.67 87.01
C ARG A 652 -20.28 53.17 88.43
N SER A 653 -19.93 51.89 88.56
CA SER A 653 -19.47 51.31 89.83
C SER A 653 -17.94 51.23 89.84
N LEU A 654 -17.33 51.69 90.93
CA LEU A 654 -15.90 51.55 91.20
C LEU A 654 -15.75 50.90 92.58
N SER A 655 -15.12 49.73 92.62
CA SER A 655 -14.82 49.00 93.86
C SER A 655 -13.31 48.82 93.94
N VAL A 656 -12.70 49.38 94.98
CA VAL A 656 -11.26 49.29 95.25
C VAL A 656 -11.09 48.63 96.61
N THR A 657 -10.50 47.43 96.64
CA THR A 657 -10.24 46.68 97.90
C THR A 657 -8.95 47.11 98.58
N GLY A 658 -8.00 47.65 97.78
CA GLY A 658 -6.76 48.25 98.27
C GLY A 658 -6.91 49.75 98.57
N ALA A 659 -5.79 50.46 98.60
CA ALA A 659 -5.79 51.91 98.76
C ALA A 659 -6.15 52.60 97.45
N GLU A 660 -7.18 53.45 97.47
CA GLU A 660 -7.46 54.38 96.39
C GLU A 660 -6.80 55.73 96.70
N THR A 661 -5.98 56.24 95.77
CA THR A 661 -5.35 57.56 95.89
C THR A 661 -5.77 58.45 94.72
N HIS A 662 -6.41 59.57 95.02
CA HIS A 662 -6.75 60.61 94.04
C HIS A 662 -5.88 61.84 94.26
N SER A 663 -4.95 62.09 93.34
CA SER A 663 -4.16 63.32 93.32
C SER A 663 -4.61 64.18 92.14
N VAL A 664 -5.06 65.40 92.41
CA VAL A 664 -5.52 66.35 91.40
C VAL A 664 -4.64 67.59 91.46
N GLY A 665 -3.82 67.81 90.44
CA GLY A 665 -2.83 68.90 90.43
C GLY A 665 -3.39 70.31 90.21
N LYS A 666 -4.69 70.44 89.86
CA LYS A 666 -5.39 71.73 89.72
C LYS A 666 -6.70 71.68 90.52
N ALA A 667 -7.83 72.02 89.91
CA ALA A 667 -9.12 72.01 90.57
C ALA A 667 -9.77 70.62 90.46
N ARG A 668 -10.30 70.14 91.58
CA ARG A 668 -11.31 69.07 91.61
C ARG A 668 -12.68 69.72 91.80
N SER A 669 -13.62 69.45 90.90
CA SER A 669 -15.03 69.82 91.04
C SER A 669 -15.85 68.55 91.06
N THR A 670 -16.66 68.39 92.11
CA THR A 670 -17.63 67.30 92.24
C THR A 670 -19.00 67.96 92.34
N SER A 671 -19.93 67.56 91.48
CA SER A 671 -21.32 67.99 91.53
C SER A 671 -22.17 66.74 91.62
N VAL A 672 -22.91 66.60 92.73
CA VAL A 672 -23.82 65.48 92.99
C VAL A 672 -25.22 66.06 93.06
N ALA A 673 -26.14 65.53 92.25
CA ALA A 673 -27.49 66.09 92.10
C ALA A 673 -28.44 65.64 93.21
N GLU A 674 -28.25 64.43 93.70
CA GLU A 674 -28.99 63.87 94.83
C GLU A 674 -28.07 63.81 96.06
N ASP A 675 -27.92 62.65 96.67
CA ASP A 675 -27.17 62.51 97.92
C ASP A 675 -25.69 62.23 97.68
N ASP A 676 -24.83 63.10 98.23
CA ASP A 676 -23.41 62.79 98.42
C ASP A 676 -23.20 62.33 99.87
N SER A 677 -22.87 61.04 100.05
CA SER A 677 -22.64 60.45 101.37
C SER A 677 -21.16 60.11 101.53
N LEU A 678 -20.51 60.78 102.47
CA LEU A 678 -19.13 60.50 102.84
C LEU A 678 -19.08 59.86 104.23
N LYS A 679 -18.87 58.55 104.27
CA LYS A 679 -18.69 57.80 105.51
C LYS A 679 -17.21 57.42 105.66
N VAL A 680 -16.52 58.03 106.63
CA VAL A 680 -15.12 57.71 106.93
C VAL A 680 -15.05 56.94 108.24
N GLY A 681 -14.52 55.71 108.22
CA GLY A 681 -14.54 54.80 109.37
C GLY A 681 -13.52 55.14 110.47
N LYS A 682 -12.55 56.01 110.20
CA LYS A 682 -11.58 56.50 111.20
C LYS A 682 -11.55 58.02 111.20
N ASN A 683 -10.55 58.64 110.59
CA ASN A 683 -10.36 60.08 110.64
C ASN A 683 -10.80 60.71 109.32
N LEU A 684 -11.78 61.62 109.38
CA LEU A 684 -12.02 62.57 108.30
C LEU A 684 -11.24 63.85 108.61
N VAL A 685 -10.23 64.13 107.80
CA VAL A 685 -9.48 65.39 107.86
C VAL A 685 -9.90 66.22 106.66
N ILE A 686 -10.54 67.36 106.92
CA ILE A 686 -10.76 68.41 105.92
C ILE A 686 -9.74 69.50 106.22
N ASP A 687 -8.61 69.44 105.54
CA ASP A 687 -7.55 70.42 105.63
C ASP A 687 -7.56 71.28 104.36
N ALA A 688 -7.69 72.60 104.54
CA ALA A 688 -7.68 73.55 103.44
C ALA A 688 -6.79 74.74 103.80
N GLY A 689 -5.87 75.08 102.89
CA GLY A 689 -4.81 76.06 103.18
C GLY A 689 -5.26 77.52 103.35
N ASP A 690 -6.51 77.87 103.02
CA ASP A 690 -7.00 79.26 103.14
C ASP A 690 -8.29 79.38 103.93
N SER A 691 -9.34 78.64 103.53
CA SER A 691 -10.56 78.56 104.31
C SER A 691 -11.31 77.25 104.08
N VAL A 692 -11.99 76.79 105.13
CA VAL A 692 -13.02 75.76 105.04
C VAL A 692 -14.35 76.46 105.28
N THR A 693 -15.26 76.35 104.31
CA THR A 693 -16.63 76.86 104.45
C THR A 693 -17.61 75.72 104.29
N ILE A 694 -18.34 75.42 105.36
CA ILE A 694 -19.50 74.55 105.30
C ILE A 694 -20.71 75.46 105.20
N LYS A 695 -21.45 75.36 104.09
CA LYS A 695 -22.57 76.23 103.78
C LYS A 695 -23.81 75.42 103.45
N THR A 696 -24.91 75.78 104.09
CA THR A 696 -26.25 75.23 103.80
C THR A 696 -27.19 76.42 103.63
N GLY A 697 -27.60 76.72 102.39
CA GLY A 697 -28.39 77.91 102.09
C GLY A 697 -27.65 79.21 102.49
N THR A 698 -28.29 80.03 103.33
CA THR A 698 -27.68 81.27 103.86
C THR A 698 -26.92 81.09 105.17
N ALA A 699 -26.94 79.89 105.78
CA ALA A 699 -26.18 79.58 106.98
C ALA A 699 -24.78 79.07 106.63
N SER A 700 -23.78 79.45 107.43
CA SER A 700 -22.42 78.97 107.22
C SER A 700 -21.61 78.91 108.50
N ILE A 701 -20.71 77.92 108.52
CA ILE A 701 -19.56 77.87 109.41
C ILE A 701 -18.35 78.06 108.51
N SER A 702 -17.67 79.19 108.65
CA SER A 702 -16.43 79.45 107.92
C SER A 702 -15.28 79.51 108.91
N MET A 703 -14.26 78.70 108.65
CA MET A 703 -12.99 78.70 109.35
C MET A 703 -11.93 79.24 108.39
N LYS A 704 -11.25 80.30 108.79
CA LYS A 704 -10.15 80.90 108.03
C LYS A 704 -8.80 80.51 108.64
N LYS A 705 -7.75 80.52 107.82
CA LYS A 705 -6.38 80.19 108.26
C LYS A 705 -5.84 81.07 109.39
N ASP A 706 -6.38 82.28 109.58
CA ASP A 706 -5.99 83.19 110.66
C ASP A 706 -6.62 82.81 112.02
N GLY A 707 -7.32 81.67 112.08
CA GLY A 707 -8.01 81.19 113.27
C GLY A 707 -9.40 81.80 113.47
N THR A 708 -9.83 82.72 112.61
CA THR A 708 -11.17 83.31 112.69
C THR A 708 -12.21 82.25 112.35
N ILE A 709 -13.04 81.92 113.33
CA ILE A 709 -14.25 81.13 113.12
C ILE A 709 -15.42 82.09 113.10
N THR A 710 -16.08 82.17 111.94
CA THR A 710 -17.30 82.94 111.78
C THR A 710 -18.46 81.99 111.62
N ILE A 711 -19.40 82.05 112.56
CA ILE A 711 -20.67 81.34 112.49
C ILE A 711 -21.72 82.37 112.10
N LYS A 712 -22.34 82.19 110.92
CA LYS A 712 -23.41 83.05 110.41
C LYS A 712 -24.69 82.25 110.26
N GLY A 713 -25.75 82.74 110.88
CA GLY A 713 -27.10 82.21 110.75
C GLY A 713 -28.13 83.27 111.14
N LYS A 714 -29.35 83.16 110.58
CA LYS A 714 -30.46 84.09 110.89
C LYS A 714 -30.82 84.06 112.37
N ASN A 715 -30.85 82.86 112.96
CA ASN A 715 -30.92 82.62 114.38
C ASN A 715 -29.73 81.73 114.74
N ILE A 716 -28.90 82.17 115.68
CA ILE A 716 -27.85 81.34 116.25
C ILE A 716 -28.32 80.98 117.65
N SER A 717 -28.83 79.75 117.80
CA SER A 717 -29.18 79.21 119.11
C SER A 717 -28.01 78.39 119.60
N ILE A 718 -27.38 78.84 120.68
CA ILE A 718 -26.37 78.09 121.41
C ILE A 718 -27.05 77.59 122.68
N ASN A 719 -27.45 76.32 122.68
CA ASN A 719 -28.16 75.71 123.80
C ASN A 719 -27.26 74.67 124.47
N GLY A 720 -26.86 74.94 125.70
CA GLY A 720 -25.99 74.07 126.49
C GLY A 720 -26.78 73.49 127.66
N SER A 721 -26.77 72.17 127.81
CA SER A 721 -27.37 71.49 128.98
C SER A 721 -26.52 71.62 130.26
N GLY A 722 -25.28 72.10 130.13
CA GLY A 722 -24.37 72.46 131.23
C GLY A 722 -23.86 73.91 131.10
N LYS A 723 -22.79 74.28 131.82
CA LYS A 723 -22.24 75.65 131.78
C LYS A 723 -21.74 76.01 130.37
N ILE A 724 -22.26 77.10 129.81
CA ILE A 724 -21.67 77.77 128.65
C ILE A 724 -20.64 78.77 129.18
N ASN A 725 -19.35 78.45 129.03
CA ASN A 725 -18.26 79.36 129.38
C ASN A 725 -17.88 80.19 128.17
N VAL A 726 -18.20 81.49 128.19
CA VAL A 726 -17.63 82.46 127.27
C VAL A 726 -16.55 83.22 128.03
N LYS A 727 -15.29 82.98 127.68
CA LYS A 727 -14.13 83.71 128.21
C LYS A 727 -13.47 84.46 127.06
N ALA A 728 -13.17 85.74 127.28
CA ALA A 728 -12.25 86.49 126.44
C ALA A 728 -11.21 87.14 127.34
N ASP A 729 -9.96 87.16 126.89
CA ASP A 729 -8.84 87.80 127.60
C ASP A 729 -8.86 89.33 127.43
N SER A 730 -9.71 89.82 126.53
CA SER A 730 -10.02 91.24 126.33
C SER A 730 -11.52 91.46 126.54
N ASP A 731 -12.24 91.98 125.56
CA ASP A 731 -13.63 92.38 125.75
C ASP A 731 -14.60 91.34 125.18
N VAL A 732 -15.55 90.90 126.01
CA VAL A 732 -16.78 90.29 125.51
C VAL A 732 -17.79 91.41 125.25
N VAL A 733 -17.83 91.90 124.01
CA VAL A 733 -18.79 92.93 123.60
C VAL A 733 -20.09 92.27 123.17
N ILE A 734 -21.08 92.28 124.06
CA ILE A 734 -22.46 91.91 123.72
C ILE A 734 -23.25 93.19 123.46
N LYS A 735 -23.61 93.43 122.20
CA LYS A 735 -24.51 94.52 121.81
C LYS A 735 -25.90 93.97 121.51
N GLY A 736 -26.90 94.43 122.25
CA GLY A 736 -28.30 94.11 122.03
C GLY A 736 -29.20 95.27 122.46
N SER A 737 -30.31 95.45 121.76
CA SER A 737 -31.33 96.47 122.09
C SER A 737 -31.98 96.25 123.46
N LYS A 738 -31.83 95.04 124.03
CA LYS A 738 -32.10 94.71 125.43
C LYS A 738 -31.16 93.58 125.85
N VAL A 739 -30.37 93.80 126.90
CA VAL A 739 -29.54 92.76 127.52
C VAL A 739 -30.09 92.52 128.92
N GLY A 740 -30.84 91.44 129.09
CA GLY A 740 -31.28 90.98 130.39
C GLY A 740 -30.20 90.06 130.97
N ILE A 741 -29.51 90.52 132.02
CA ILE A 741 -28.67 89.67 132.86
C ILE A 741 -29.49 89.42 134.11
N ASN A 742 -29.85 88.16 134.35
CA ASN A 742 -30.38 87.70 135.63
C ASN A 742 -29.31 86.90 136.35
#